data_AF-A0A7K2MZV5-F1
#
_entry.id   AF-A0A7K2MZV5-F1
#
_cell.length_a   1.000
_cell.length_b   1.000
_cell.length_c   1.000
_cell.angle_alpha   90.00
_cell.angle_beta   90.00
_cell.angle_gamma   90.00
#
_symmetry.space_group_name_H-M   'P 1'
#
loop_
_entity.id
_entity.type
_entity.pdbx_description
1 polymer ?
#
loop_
_entity_poly.entity_id
_entity_poly.type
_entity_poly.pdbx_seq_one_letter_code
_entity_poly.pdbx_strand_id
1 'polypeptide(L)'
;MRGDQLVVWLVPAAGRELPAVPELREHAAALLPTYMVPAVFAALDRVPLTVNGKADRRSLPDPAGARLDAGTEYTAPRIPLEATVAGVWADVLDVPRVGVHDNFFMLGGDSIRAVEITGALRALGHETRVHAVFRHQTVAEFAAHLAEDRAEPFDRAQPFEMIGADDHAALPADAEDAYPLTATQSGMLYHLHLHPEAGIYHNTVSVRMRGRIDARLLRQALADTMARHPVLRTSISMDGYSEPLQIVHRDVAPRLAFFDLSGLDAEEQRAEIDAFVARERVEHLELESAPLQRLAVHQLGDDEFQLTVSENHAILDGWSWTSTLAEVLSRQAALLDGAPDYHSRWPQLPLTYADFVKTEREAAGGADTGAVWRERLADAEPRAIEDLRPAGTPRVRRIEVDIDADTSRRLAALAKEEGLPLKSLAVAVHFKVLAEALAVTDPVTGMVMHGRPDLPGAKDLRGLFINMLPTSVSVPGGSWRDLAHRAFEEERSLLKHRHTPLISVQQALGNDPLFDVGVNFVRFHALGEVLDTGVVELLDHHPASAEDTNYAVMATYSVHPPAHELGLILAYDGDRVSDERAADLAEMYGQALRRFAADADAAHDAASLLPYDADAAARRAEGGTLDVPAGTLDQAVTAVAAARPGAVAVTGPGGTLTYRELTERAAAAATGLAA
;
A
#
# COMPACT_ATOMS: atom_id res chain seq x y z
N MET A 1 1.87 25.26 -22.52
CA MET A 1 2.96 25.59 -23.46
C MET A 1 3.57 24.28 -23.93
N ARG A 2 3.67 24.03 -25.24
CA ARG A 2 4.36 22.83 -25.76
C ARG A 2 5.86 22.99 -25.46
N GLY A 3 6.43 22.12 -24.62
CA GLY A 3 7.84 22.18 -24.25
C GLY A 3 8.73 21.82 -25.44
N ASP A 4 9.73 22.65 -25.73
CA ASP A 4 10.72 22.39 -26.76
C ASP A 4 11.57 21.17 -26.36
N GLN A 5 11.47 20.05 -27.09
CA GLN A 5 12.23 18.82 -26.85
C GLN A 5 13.47 18.75 -27.76
N LEU A 6 14.60 18.30 -27.22
CA LEU A 6 15.81 17.99 -28.00
C LEU A 6 15.66 16.65 -28.73
N VAL A 7 15.74 16.69 -30.06
CA VAL A 7 15.70 15.52 -30.96
C VAL A 7 17.08 15.31 -31.57
N VAL A 8 17.60 14.09 -31.49
CA VAL A 8 18.81 13.67 -32.21
C VAL A 8 18.47 12.72 -33.35
N TRP A 9 19.06 12.99 -34.52
CA TRP A 9 18.92 12.21 -35.73
C TRP A 9 20.21 11.44 -36.01
N LEU A 10 20.11 10.12 -36.11
CA LEU A 10 21.24 9.21 -36.18
C LEU A 10 21.27 8.48 -37.53
N VAL A 11 22.43 8.44 -38.17
CA VAL A 11 22.67 7.65 -39.39
C VAL A 11 23.68 6.55 -39.04
N PRO A 12 23.37 5.26 -39.25
CA PRO A 12 24.32 4.19 -39.01
C PRO A 12 25.53 4.30 -39.94
N ALA A 13 26.72 3.97 -39.42
CA ALA A 13 27.89 3.78 -40.28
C ALA A 13 27.66 2.56 -41.19
N ALA A 14 28.24 2.58 -42.40
CA ALA A 14 28.05 1.50 -43.38
C ALA A 14 28.39 0.13 -42.77
N GLY A 15 27.42 -0.80 -42.79
CA GLY A 15 27.56 -2.15 -42.26
C GLY A 15 27.46 -2.27 -40.74
N ARG A 16 26.97 -1.23 -40.04
CA ARG A 16 26.67 -1.28 -38.60
C ARG A 16 25.21 -0.95 -38.32
N GLU A 17 24.65 -1.56 -37.30
CA GLU A 17 23.34 -1.20 -36.76
C GLU A 17 23.47 -0.09 -35.71
N LEU A 18 22.39 0.65 -35.48
CA LEU A 18 22.36 1.63 -34.40
C LEU A 18 22.20 0.92 -33.04
N PRO A 19 22.92 1.34 -32.00
CA PRO A 19 22.71 0.85 -30.63
C PRO A 19 21.28 1.13 -30.15
N ALA A 20 20.82 0.38 -29.15
CA ALA A 20 19.51 0.60 -28.54
C ALA A 20 19.46 1.97 -27.84
N VAL A 21 18.26 2.55 -27.74
CA VAL A 21 18.08 3.89 -27.13
C VAL A 21 18.62 3.99 -25.70
N PRO A 22 18.42 3.00 -24.81
CA PRO A 22 18.98 3.07 -23.47
C PRO A 22 20.50 3.25 -23.49
N GLU A 23 21.20 2.52 -24.36
CA GLU A 23 22.66 2.62 -24.51
C GLU A 23 23.09 3.99 -25.05
N LEU A 24 22.36 4.52 -26.04
CA LEU A 24 22.61 5.86 -26.59
C LEU A 24 22.38 6.96 -25.56
N ARG A 25 21.34 6.80 -24.73
CA ARG A 25 20.97 7.75 -23.66
C ARG A 25 21.97 7.71 -22.52
N GLU A 26 22.38 6.52 -22.10
CA GLU A 26 23.41 6.32 -21.09
C GLU A 26 24.76 6.89 -21.56
N HIS A 27 25.15 6.61 -22.80
CA HIS A 27 26.36 7.18 -23.40
C HIS A 27 26.31 8.72 -23.46
N ALA A 28 25.16 9.30 -23.81
CA ALA A 28 24.98 10.75 -23.82
C ALA A 28 25.03 11.34 -22.40
N ALA A 29 24.38 10.71 -21.42
CA ALA A 29 24.36 11.17 -20.03
C ALA A 29 25.75 11.10 -19.36
N ALA A 30 26.59 10.15 -19.76
CA ALA A 30 27.98 10.07 -19.29
C ALA A 30 28.86 11.25 -19.79
N LEU A 31 28.45 11.93 -20.86
CA LEU A 31 29.25 12.96 -21.55
C LEU A 31 28.63 14.36 -21.53
N LEU A 32 27.33 14.48 -21.24
CA LEU A 32 26.56 15.72 -21.37
C LEU A 32 25.78 16.04 -20.08
N PRO A 33 25.61 17.33 -19.73
CA PRO A 33 24.68 17.75 -18.68
C PRO A 33 23.24 17.32 -18.98
N THR A 34 22.44 17.09 -17.94
CA THR A 34 21.07 16.53 -18.05
C THR A 34 20.18 17.23 -19.07
N TYR A 35 20.21 18.57 -19.15
CA TYR A 35 19.39 19.35 -20.08
C TYR A 35 19.84 19.26 -21.55
N MET A 36 21.02 18.69 -21.82
CA MET A 36 21.54 18.44 -23.18
C MET A 36 21.35 17.00 -23.64
N VAL A 37 20.90 16.09 -22.76
CA VAL A 37 20.60 14.71 -23.12
C VAL A 37 19.33 14.70 -23.97
N PRO A 38 19.37 14.21 -25.24
CA PRO A 38 18.22 14.23 -26.11
C PRO A 38 17.01 13.47 -25.53
N ALA A 39 15.83 14.05 -25.67
CA ALA A 39 14.58 13.38 -25.29
C ALA A 39 14.17 12.33 -26.34
N VAL A 40 14.52 12.57 -27.61
CA VAL A 40 14.12 11.73 -28.76
C VAL A 40 15.34 11.30 -29.55
N PHE A 41 15.49 9.99 -29.77
CA PHE A 41 16.48 9.41 -30.68
C PHE A 41 15.77 8.86 -31.92
N ALA A 42 16.12 9.35 -33.10
CA ALA A 42 15.47 8.98 -34.35
C ALA A 42 16.46 8.53 -35.42
N ALA A 43 16.15 7.47 -36.15
CA ALA A 43 16.97 6.95 -37.24
C ALA A 43 16.77 7.72 -38.55
N LEU A 44 17.84 7.88 -39.32
CA LEU A 44 17.85 8.36 -40.69
C LEU A 44 18.66 7.42 -41.58
N ASP A 45 18.15 7.16 -42.79
CA ASP A 45 18.94 6.48 -43.82
C ASP A 45 20.14 7.32 -44.28
N ARG A 46 19.92 8.64 -44.39
CA ARG A 46 20.95 9.63 -44.73
C ARG A 46 20.53 11.02 -44.28
N VAL A 47 21.50 11.89 -44.01
CA VAL A 47 21.23 13.30 -43.71
C VAL A 47 20.75 14.00 -45.00
N PRO A 48 19.52 14.56 -45.04
CA PRO A 48 19.06 15.32 -46.19
C PRO A 48 19.91 16.59 -46.34
N LEU A 49 20.36 16.89 -47.56
CA LEU A 49 21.21 18.05 -47.85
C LEU A 49 20.49 19.02 -48.79
N THR A 50 20.65 20.31 -48.53
CA THR A 50 20.30 21.40 -49.44
C THR A 50 21.20 21.38 -50.68
N VAL A 51 20.83 22.13 -51.72
CA VAL A 51 21.64 22.32 -52.95
C VAL A 51 23.07 22.81 -52.70
N ASN A 52 23.32 23.43 -51.54
CA ASN A 52 24.64 23.93 -51.13
C ASN A 52 25.41 22.95 -50.22
N GLY A 53 24.94 21.71 -50.05
CA GLY A 53 25.59 20.69 -49.24
C GLY A 53 25.43 20.82 -47.72
N LYS A 54 24.57 21.72 -47.23
CA LYS A 54 24.24 21.85 -45.79
C LYS A 54 23.05 20.96 -45.43
N ALA A 55 23.00 20.46 -44.19
CA ALA A 55 21.86 19.70 -43.68
C ALA A 55 20.53 20.48 -43.82
N ASP A 56 19.55 19.88 -44.50
CA ASP A 56 18.23 20.45 -44.70
C ASP A 56 17.29 20.04 -43.56
N ARG A 57 17.24 20.88 -42.53
CA ARG A 57 16.39 20.65 -41.36
C ARG A 57 14.90 20.60 -41.69
N ARG A 58 14.45 21.24 -42.78
CA ARG A 58 13.03 21.26 -43.18
C ARG A 58 12.59 19.97 -43.85
N SER A 59 13.55 19.18 -44.33
CA SER A 59 13.32 17.88 -44.98
C SER A 59 13.58 16.70 -44.05
N LEU A 60 13.83 16.95 -42.76
CA LEU A 60 13.87 15.88 -41.77
C LEU A 60 12.46 15.29 -41.62
N PRO A 61 12.33 13.95 -41.50
CA PRO A 61 11.03 13.32 -41.25
C PRO A 61 10.46 13.75 -39.90
N ASP A 62 9.20 13.40 -39.65
CA ASP A 62 8.61 13.58 -38.33
C ASP A 62 9.36 12.71 -37.30
N PRO A 63 9.92 13.28 -36.21
CA PRO A 63 10.59 12.52 -35.17
C PRO A 63 9.75 11.39 -34.58
N ALA A 64 8.41 11.52 -34.58
CA ALA A 64 7.50 10.51 -34.04
C ALA A 64 7.43 9.24 -34.90
N GLY A 65 7.70 9.32 -36.21
CA GLY A 65 7.68 8.18 -37.13
C GLY A 65 9.02 7.44 -37.24
N ALA A 66 10.11 8.05 -36.78
CA ALA A 66 11.47 7.55 -36.94
C ALA A 66 12.16 7.20 -35.60
N ARG A 67 11.40 7.22 -34.49
CA ARG A 67 11.87 6.97 -33.13
C ARG A 67 12.43 5.56 -32.97
N LEU A 68 13.60 5.47 -32.35
CA LEU A 68 14.26 4.21 -32.00
C LEU A 68 13.71 3.60 -30.69
N ASP A 69 12.92 4.35 -29.91
CA ASP A 69 12.46 3.98 -28.55
C ASP A 69 11.35 2.90 -28.53
N ALA A 70 10.84 2.49 -29.69
CA ALA A 70 9.65 1.65 -29.80
C ALA A 70 10.01 0.15 -29.73
N GLY A 71 10.15 -0.38 -28.51
CA GLY A 71 10.26 -1.83 -28.24
C GLY A 71 9.01 -2.64 -28.62
N THR A 72 7.89 -1.96 -28.89
CA THR A 72 6.71 -2.47 -29.59
C THR A 72 6.51 -1.65 -30.86
N GLU A 73 6.38 -2.28 -32.02
CA GLU A 73 6.05 -1.61 -33.27
C GLU A 73 4.76 -0.78 -33.08
N TYR A 74 4.88 0.55 -33.10
CA TYR A 74 3.73 1.42 -32.81
C TYR A 74 2.62 1.16 -33.81
N THR A 75 1.51 0.65 -33.30
CA THR A 75 0.28 0.45 -34.06
C THR A 75 -0.74 1.48 -33.58
N ALA A 76 -1.17 2.36 -34.48
CA ALA A 76 -2.16 3.38 -34.16
C ALA A 76 -3.55 2.78 -33.86
N PRO A 77 -4.39 3.45 -33.06
CA PRO A 77 -5.80 3.07 -32.87
C PRO A 77 -6.54 2.87 -34.20
N ARG A 78 -7.21 1.72 -34.32
CA ARG A 78 -7.88 1.24 -35.53
C ARG A 78 -9.38 1.53 -35.49
N ILE A 79 -9.96 1.59 -34.30
CA ILE A 79 -11.39 1.88 -34.07
C ILE A 79 -11.59 3.04 -33.08
N PRO A 80 -12.75 3.73 -33.08
CA PRO A 80 -13.01 4.87 -32.19
C PRO A 80 -12.81 4.56 -30.71
N LEU A 81 -13.21 3.36 -30.25
CA LEU A 81 -13.05 2.96 -28.85
C LEU A 81 -11.57 2.83 -28.45
N GLU A 82 -10.73 2.24 -29.31
CA GLU A 82 -9.27 2.21 -29.09
C GLU A 82 -8.69 3.62 -29.01
N ALA A 83 -9.18 4.56 -29.83
CA ALA A 83 -8.72 5.95 -29.81
C ALA A 83 -9.11 6.66 -28.50
N THR A 84 -10.33 6.42 -28.00
CA THR A 84 -10.77 6.92 -26.70
C THR A 84 -9.91 6.35 -25.56
N VAL A 85 -9.71 5.03 -25.53
CA VAL A 85 -8.91 4.37 -24.50
C VAL A 85 -7.45 4.84 -24.54
N ALA A 86 -6.83 4.87 -25.72
CA ALA A 86 -5.46 5.35 -25.89
C ALA A 86 -5.29 6.82 -25.46
N GLY A 87 -6.27 7.67 -25.76
CA GLY A 87 -6.29 9.07 -25.31
C GLY A 87 -6.33 9.20 -23.80
N VAL A 88 -7.25 8.48 -23.13
CA VAL A 88 -7.34 8.47 -21.66
C VAL A 88 -6.06 7.94 -21.03
N TRP A 89 -5.46 6.88 -21.58
CA TRP A 89 -4.19 6.35 -21.07
C TRP A 89 -3.05 7.35 -21.26
N ALA A 90 -2.97 8.02 -22.41
CA ALA A 90 -1.96 9.05 -22.66
C ALA A 90 -2.03 10.19 -21.63
N ASP A 91 -3.24 10.67 -21.34
CA ASP A 91 -3.48 11.76 -20.40
C ASP A 91 -3.15 11.35 -18.95
N VAL A 92 -3.60 10.18 -18.49
CA VAL A 92 -3.38 9.73 -17.10
C VAL A 92 -1.95 9.27 -16.84
N LEU A 93 -1.32 8.61 -17.81
CA LEU A 93 0.05 8.12 -17.66
C LEU A 93 1.10 9.22 -17.91
N ASP A 94 0.65 10.40 -18.36
CA ASP A 94 1.47 11.53 -18.82
C ASP A 94 2.48 11.11 -19.90
N VAL A 95 1.98 10.43 -20.94
CA VAL A 95 2.79 10.00 -22.09
C VAL A 95 2.28 10.62 -23.39
N PRO A 96 3.17 11.03 -24.32
CA PRO A 96 2.74 11.76 -25.52
C PRO A 96 1.80 10.98 -26.45
N ARG A 97 1.91 9.64 -26.44
CA ARG A 97 1.06 8.76 -27.25
C ARG A 97 1.06 7.35 -26.67
N VAL A 98 -0.03 6.62 -26.95
CA VAL A 98 -0.19 5.19 -26.62
C VAL A 98 -0.62 4.45 -27.89
N GLY A 99 0.12 3.40 -28.25
CA GLY A 99 -0.21 2.46 -29.32
C GLY A 99 -1.14 1.34 -28.83
N VAL A 100 -1.81 0.66 -29.76
CA VAL A 100 -2.84 -0.34 -29.37
C VAL A 100 -2.28 -1.58 -28.68
N HIS A 101 -0.98 -1.84 -28.83
CA HIS A 101 -0.26 -2.96 -28.22
C HIS A 101 0.66 -2.53 -27.07
N ASP A 102 0.66 -1.24 -26.71
CA ASP A 102 1.46 -0.78 -25.58
C ASP A 102 0.85 -1.29 -24.28
N ASN A 103 1.70 -1.86 -23.43
CA ASN A 103 1.30 -2.42 -22.15
C ASN A 103 1.21 -1.33 -21.07
N PHE A 104 0.12 -1.35 -20.30
CA PHE A 104 -0.17 -0.41 -19.22
C PHE A 104 0.98 -0.24 -18.22
N PHE A 105 1.57 -1.35 -17.75
CA PHE A 105 2.63 -1.32 -16.73
C PHE A 105 3.97 -0.85 -17.32
N MET A 106 4.24 -1.16 -18.59
CA MET A 106 5.44 -0.66 -19.29
C MET A 106 5.46 0.86 -19.43
N LEU A 107 4.27 1.47 -19.49
CA LEU A 107 4.07 2.91 -19.53
C LEU A 107 4.03 3.57 -18.13
N GLY A 108 4.35 2.81 -17.08
CA GLY A 108 4.35 3.32 -15.70
C GLY A 108 2.96 3.33 -15.06
N GLY A 109 2.04 2.48 -15.53
CA GLY A 109 0.74 2.27 -14.90
C GLY A 109 0.84 1.60 -13.53
N ASP A 110 -0.11 1.92 -12.65
CA ASP A 110 -0.27 1.28 -11.34
C ASP A 110 -1.74 1.30 -10.88
N SER A 111 -2.01 0.89 -9.64
CA SER A 111 -3.37 0.79 -9.11
C SER A 111 -4.10 2.14 -9.05
N ILE A 112 -3.42 3.24 -8.70
CA ILE A 112 -4.10 4.55 -8.64
C ILE A 112 -4.37 5.07 -10.05
N ARG A 113 -3.41 4.96 -10.97
CA ARG A 113 -3.59 5.31 -12.39
C ARG A 113 -4.70 4.47 -13.05
N ALA A 114 -4.86 3.20 -12.64
CA ALA A 114 -5.96 2.36 -13.11
C ALA A 114 -7.33 2.86 -12.61
N VAL A 115 -7.43 3.34 -11.37
CA VAL A 115 -8.65 4.00 -10.84
C VAL A 115 -8.97 5.25 -11.64
N GLU A 116 -7.96 6.05 -11.97
CA GLU A 116 -8.11 7.27 -12.77
C GLU A 116 -8.60 6.99 -14.19
N ILE A 117 -7.96 6.05 -14.89
CA ILE A 117 -8.38 5.59 -16.22
C ILE A 117 -9.83 5.10 -16.19
N THR A 118 -10.17 4.28 -15.19
CA THR A 118 -11.53 3.74 -15.03
C THR A 118 -12.54 4.86 -14.81
N GLY A 119 -12.25 5.80 -13.90
CA GLY A 119 -13.11 6.96 -13.65
C GLY A 119 -13.26 7.86 -14.88
N ALA A 120 -12.19 8.12 -15.63
CA ALA A 120 -12.22 8.92 -16.85
C ALA A 120 -13.06 8.26 -17.96
N LEU A 121 -12.92 6.94 -18.15
CA LEU A 121 -13.71 6.19 -19.13
C LEU A 121 -15.20 6.16 -18.76
N ARG A 122 -15.53 5.99 -17.47
CA ARG A 122 -16.93 6.04 -17.01
C ARG A 122 -17.55 7.43 -17.20
N ALA A 123 -16.78 8.50 -17.01
CA ALA A 123 -17.23 9.86 -17.33
C ALA A 123 -17.55 10.05 -18.83
N LEU A 124 -16.93 9.24 -19.70
CA LEU A 124 -17.21 9.19 -21.14
C LEU A 124 -18.32 8.18 -21.51
N GLY A 125 -18.95 7.53 -20.53
CA GLY A 125 -20.03 6.55 -20.73
C GLY A 125 -19.56 5.12 -20.99
N HIS A 126 -18.28 4.82 -20.75
CA HIS A 126 -17.73 3.47 -20.86
C HIS A 126 -17.62 2.83 -19.47
N GLU A 127 -18.58 1.97 -19.15
CA GLU A 127 -18.63 1.29 -17.86
C GLU A 127 -17.51 0.24 -17.73
N THR A 128 -16.70 0.35 -16.67
CA THR A 128 -15.55 -0.55 -16.44
C THR A 128 -15.11 -0.58 -14.98
N ARG A 129 -14.13 -1.44 -14.67
CA ARG A 129 -13.58 -1.69 -13.34
C ARG A 129 -12.07 -1.82 -13.40
N VAL A 130 -11.36 -1.51 -12.32
CA VAL A 130 -9.88 -1.57 -12.25
C VAL A 130 -9.34 -2.96 -12.56
N HIS A 131 -10.02 -4.02 -12.11
CA HIS A 131 -9.65 -5.40 -12.42
C HIS A 131 -9.50 -5.64 -13.95
N ALA A 132 -10.34 -4.99 -14.77
CA ALA A 132 -10.29 -5.18 -16.21
C ALA A 132 -9.02 -4.58 -16.83
N VAL A 133 -8.49 -3.47 -16.30
CA VAL A 133 -7.22 -2.87 -16.74
C VAL A 133 -6.04 -3.81 -16.44
N PHE A 134 -6.03 -4.44 -15.26
CA PHE A 134 -4.97 -5.39 -14.87
C PHE A 134 -5.01 -6.69 -15.70
N ARG A 135 -6.19 -7.07 -16.18
CA ARG A 135 -6.40 -8.28 -17.00
C ARG A 135 -6.15 -8.05 -18.48
N HIS A 136 -6.54 -6.90 -19.00
CA HIS A 136 -6.43 -6.54 -20.41
C HIS A 136 -5.43 -5.39 -20.53
N GLN A 137 -4.15 -5.76 -20.60
CA GLN A 137 -3.04 -4.84 -20.32
C GLN A 137 -2.68 -3.97 -21.52
N THR A 138 -3.23 -4.26 -22.70
CA THR A 138 -3.08 -3.43 -23.89
C THR A 138 -4.39 -2.72 -24.24
N VAL A 139 -4.28 -1.58 -24.92
CA VAL A 139 -5.45 -0.83 -25.40
C VAL A 139 -6.36 -1.70 -26.29
N ALA A 140 -5.79 -2.55 -27.15
CA ALA A 140 -6.57 -3.44 -28.02
C ALA A 140 -7.40 -4.44 -27.21
N GLU A 141 -6.79 -5.13 -26.25
CA GLU A 141 -7.48 -6.10 -25.40
C GLU A 141 -8.53 -5.43 -24.52
N PHE A 142 -8.19 -4.27 -23.95
CA PHE A 142 -9.09 -3.56 -23.05
C PHE A 142 -10.28 -2.97 -23.80
N ALA A 143 -10.07 -2.37 -24.97
CA ALA A 143 -11.14 -1.89 -25.83
C ALA A 143 -12.06 -3.03 -26.30
N ALA A 144 -11.51 -4.21 -26.62
CA ALA A 144 -12.31 -5.37 -26.97
C ALA A 144 -13.20 -5.82 -25.79
N HIS A 145 -12.63 -5.89 -24.57
CA HIS A 145 -13.40 -6.22 -23.38
C HIS A 145 -14.51 -5.19 -23.09
N LEU A 146 -14.22 -3.89 -23.17
CA LEU A 146 -15.21 -2.81 -23.00
C LEU A 146 -16.37 -2.88 -24.00
N ALA A 147 -16.14 -3.44 -25.20
CA ALA A 147 -17.19 -3.59 -26.20
C ALA A 147 -18.18 -4.73 -25.86
N GLU A 148 -17.72 -5.74 -25.13
CA GLU A 148 -18.48 -6.95 -24.79
C GLU A 148 -19.11 -6.88 -23.39
N ASP A 149 -18.38 -6.38 -22.40
CA ASP A 149 -18.80 -6.30 -21.01
C ASP A 149 -19.32 -4.90 -20.68
N ARG A 150 -20.63 -4.80 -20.44
CA ARG A 150 -21.24 -3.59 -19.90
C ARG A 150 -21.33 -3.75 -18.40
N ALA A 151 -20.33 -3.24 -17.68
CA ALA A 151 -20.43 -3.18 -16.23
C ALA A 151 -21.69 -2.41 -15.81
N GLU A 152 -22.33 -2.85 -14.73
CA GLU A 152 -23.53 -2.17 -14.24
C GLU A 152 -23.20 -0.75 -13.75
N PRO A 153 -24.16 0.19 -13.90
CA PRO A 153 -24.03 1.53 -13.33
C PRO A 153 -23.82 1.42 -11.82
N PHE A 154 -22.94 2.27 -11.29
CA PHE A 154 -22.69 2.31 -9.86
C PHE A 154 -23.86 2.96 -9.12
N ASP A 155 -24.35 2.29 -8.08
CA ASP A 155 -25.41 2.81 -7.23
C ASP A 155 -24.81 3.63 -6.06
N ARG A 156 -25.04 4.94 -6.09
CA ARG A 156 -24.47 5.85 -5.09
C ARG A 156 -25.23 5.77 -3.78
N ALA A 157 -24.50 5.94 -2.68
CA ALA A 157 -25.12 6.11 -1.37
C ALA A 157 -25.92 7.43 -1.32
N GLN A 158 -27.13 7.37 -0.77
CA GLN A 158 -27.91 8.53 -0.39
C GLN A 158 -27.70 8.86 1.11
N PRO A 159 -27.82 10.13 1.50
CA PRO A 159 -27.71 10.50 2.92
C PRO A 159 -28.68 9.71 3.79
N PHE A 160 -28.15 9.16 4.89
CA PHE A 160 -28.85 8.33 5.88
C PHE A 160 -29.45 7.03 5.33
N GLU A 161 -29.06 6.59 4.12
CA GLU A 161 -29.58 5.35 3.51
C GLU A 161 -29.25 4.10 4.32
N MET A 162 -28.07 4.07 4.94
CA MET A 162 -27.52 2.88 5.59
C MET A 162 -27.88 2.76 7.09
N ILE A 163 -28.78 3.60 7.61
CA ILE A 163 -29.16 3.60 9.03
C ILE A 163 -30.67 3.45 9.23
N GLY A 164 -31.06 2.92 10.38
CA GLY A 164 -32.46 2.80 10.78
C GLY A 164 -33.10 4.14 11.15
N ALA A 165 -34.44 4.18 11.15
CA ALA A 165 -35.19 5.39 11.51
C ALA A 165 -34.94 5.84 12.97
N ASP A 166 -34.76 4.90 13.88
CA ASP A 166 -34.48 5.19 15.29
C ASP A 166 -33.09 5.81 15.48
N ASP A 167 -32.06 5.25 14.82
CA ASP A 167 -30.71 5.81 14.83
C ASP A 167 -30.68 7.22 14.21
N HIS A 168 -31.35 7.41 13.07
CA HIS A 168 -31.46 8.72 12.42
C HIS A 168 -32.11 9.76 13.35
N ALA A 169 -33.15 9.39 14.09
CA ALA A 169 -33.81 10.29 15.04
C ALA A 169 -32.93 10.65 16.26
N ALA A 170 -31.93 9.83 16.57
CA ALA A 170 -30.99 10.04 17.66
C ALA A 170 -29.74 10.85 17.27
N LEU A 171 -29.52 11.10 15.97
CA LEU A 171 -28.34 11.83 15.48
C LEU A 171 -28.29 13.29 15.98
N PRO A 172 -27.08 13.87 16.11
CA PRO A 172 -26.89 15.29 16.34
C PRO A 172 -27.61 16.15 15.29
N ALA A 173 -28.10 17.32 15.69
CA ALA A 173 -28.89 18.20 14.81
C ALA A 173 -28.08 18.76 13.61
N ASP A 174 -26.76 18.78 13.72
CA ASP A 174 -25.82 19.20 12.68
C ASP A 174 -25.34 18.05 11.77
N ALA A 175 -25.88 16.85 11.92
CA ALA A 175 -25.58 15.74 11.03
C ALA A 175 -25.98 16.07 9.57
N GLU A 176 -25.06 15.84 8.66
CA GLU A 176 -25.23 15.89 7.21
C GLU A 176 -25.55 14.51 6.64
N ASP A 177 -24.88 13.49 7.18
CA ASP A 177 -25.02 12.08 6.83
C ASP A 177 -24.53 11.22 8.00
N ALA A 178 -24.94 9.96 8.07
CA ALA A 178 -24.37 8.97 8.98
C ALA A 178 -24.48 7.57 8.39
N TYR A 179 -23.44 6.77 8.60
CA TYR A 179 -23.34 5.42 8.06
C TYR A 179 -22.41 4.54 8.91
N PRO A 180 -22.56 3.21 8.87
CA PRO A 180 -21.76 2.28 9.66
C PRO A 180 -20.26 2.37 9.37
N LEU A 181 -19.45 1.86 10.29
CA LEU A 181 -18.02 1.68 10.08
C LEU A 181 -17.77 0.54 9.09
N THR A 182 -16.70 0.66 8.30
CA THR A 182 -16.15 -0.47 7.57
C THR A 182 -15.57 -1.51 8.53
N ALA A 183 -15.36 -2.75 8.08
CA ALA A 183 -14.75 -3.77 8.93
C ALA A 183 -13.30 -3.40 9.31
N THR A 184 -12.56 -2.78 8.39
CA THR A 184 -11.20 -2.29 8.66
C THR A 184 -11.21 -1.20 9.74
N GLN A 185 -12.09 -0.19 9.63
CA GLN A 185 -12.22 0.83 10.68
C GLN A 185 -12.59 0.21 12.03
N SER A 186 -13.53 -0.72 12.05
CA SER A 186 -13.96 -1.41 13.27
C SER A 186 -12.80 -2.19 13.92
N GLY A 187 -12.01 -2.92 13.12
CA GLY A 187 -10.84 -3.65 13.60
C GLY A 187 -9.75 -2.73 14.17
N MET A 188 -9.47 -1.61 13.49
CA MET A 188 -8.50 -0.62 13.97
C MET A 188 -8.91 -0.03 15.33
N LEU A 189 -10.16 0.41 15.45
CA LEU A 189 -10.67 1.01 16.68
C LEU A 189 -10.78 0.01 17.83
N TYR A 190 -11.09 -1.25 17.54
CA TYR A 190 -11.03 -2.33 18.53
C TYR A 190 -9.61 -2.47 19.11
N HIS A 191 -8.58 -2.47 18.26
CA HIS A 191 -7.20 -2.53 18.71
C HIS A 191 -6.77 -1.28 19.48
N LEU A 192 -7.16 -0.09 19.02
CA LEU A 192 -6.94 1.16 19.76
C LEU A 192 -7.58 1.12 21.16
N HIS A 193 -8.76 0.52 21.31
CA HIS A 193 -9.42 0.35 22.61
C HIS A 193 -8.73 -0.69 23.51
N LEU A 194 -8.14 -1.74 22.94
CA LEU A 194 -7.38 -2.75 23.70
C LEU A 194 -6.06 -2.22 24.25
N HIS A 195 -5.39 -1.34 23.48
CA HIS A 195 -4.07 -0.80 23.81
C HIS A 195 -4.04 0.73 23.63
N PRO A 196 -4.82 1.48 24.41
CA PRO A 196 -4.90 2.94 24.29
C PRO A 196 -3.56 3.63 24.54
N GLU A 197 -2.63 2.99 25.27
CA GLU A 197 -1.28 3.50 25.51
C GLU A 197 -0.29 3.24 24.38
N ALA A 198 -0.62 2.37 23.41
CA ALA A 198 0.30 1.99 22.33
C ALA A 198 0.34 3.02 21.20
N GLY A 199 -0.63 3.94 21.12
CA GLY A 199 -0.70 4.94 20.05
C GLY A 199 -0.92 4.36 18.65
N ILE A 200 -1.27 3.08 18.54
CA ILE A 200 -1.59 2.44 17.26
C ILE A 200 -2.80 3.12 16.63
N TYR A 201 -2.76 3.35 15.32
CA TYR A 201 -3.81 4.08 14.58
C TYR A 201 -4.01 5.55 14.99
N HIS A 202 -3.18 6.12 15.85
CA HIS A 202 -3.07 7.56 16.08
C HIS A 202 -1.81 8.07 15.37
N ASN A 203 -1.98 8.45 14.10
CA ASN A 203 -0.87 8.82 13.25
C ASN A 203 -0.39 10.22 13.63
N THR A 204 0.90 10.35 13.92
CA THR A 204 1.55 11.65 14.18
C THR A 204 2.74 11.76 13.24
N VAL A 205 2.61 12.61 12.23
CA VAL A 205 3.67 12.85 11.23
C VAL A 205 4.14 14.29 11.36
N SER A 206 5.43 14.49 11.53
CA SER A 206 6.02 15.82 11.63
C SER A 206 7.15 15.99 10.63
N VAL A 207 7.05 17.02 9.79
CA VAL A 207 7.96 17.27 8.68
C VAL A 207 8.45 18.71 8.68
N ARG A 208 9.74 18.88 8.39
CA ARG A 208 10.38 20.19 8.22
C ARG A 208 10.28 20.60 6.76
N MET A 209 9.77 21.79 6.50
CA MET A 209 9.54 22.30 5.16
C MET A 209 10.13 23.70 5.00
N ARG A 210 10.62 23.99 3.79
CA ARG A 210 10.91 25.35 3.33
C ARG A 210 9.74 25.85 2.48
N GLY A 211 9.25 27.04 2.74
CA GLY A 211 8.17 27.68 1.99
C GLY A 211 7.47 28.77 2.80
N ARG A 212 6.60 29.53 2.13
CA ARG A 212 5.82 30.59 2.77
C ARG A 212 4.58 30.01 3.44
N ILE A 213 4.37 30.37 4.71
CA ILE A 213 3.19 29.96 5.46
C ILE A 213 2.54 31.16 6.16
N ASP A 214 1.23 31.32 5.99
CA ASP A 214 0.43 32.32 6.70
C ASP A 214 -0.65 31.60 7.52
N ALA A 215 -0.73 31.88 8.82
CA ALA A 215 -1.62 31.18 9.74
C ALA A 215 -3.11 31.35 9.39
N ARG A 216 -3.51 32.53 8.90
CA ARG A 216 -4.90 32.84 8.57
C ARG A 216 -5.32 32.14 7.29
N LEU A 217 -4.47 32.24 6.25
CA LEU A 217 -4.72 31.60 4.97
C LEU A 217 -4.64 30.08 5.07
N LEU A 218 -3.78 29.52 5.94
CA LEU A 218 -3.72 28.07 6.18
C LEU A 218 -5.01 27.58 6.82
N ARG A 219 -5.53 28.33 7.79
CA ARG A 219 -6.79 28.02 8.45
C ARG A 219 -7.95 28.02 7.44
N GLN A 220 -7.96 28.99 6.54
CA GLN A 220 -8.95 29.06 5.45
C GLN A 220 -8.79 27.88 4.48
N ALA A 221 -7.57 27.58 4.04
CA ALA A 221 -7.28 26.45 3.16
C ALA A 221 -7.72 25.11 3.78
N LEU A 222 -7.48 24.91 5.08
CA LEU A 222 -7.91 23.73 5.82
C LEU A 222 -9.45 23.67 5.93
N ALA A 223 -10.11 24.78 6.27
CA ALA A 223 -11.58 24.85 6.28
C ALA A 223 -12.19 24.52 4.91
N ASP A 224 -11.67 25.09 3.83
CA ASP A 224 -12.18 24.85 2.48
C ASP A 224 -11.93 23.39 2.02
N THR A 225 -10.83 22.78 2.49
CA THR A 225 -10.54 21.36 2.26
C THR A 225 -11.52 20.47 3.03
N MET A 226 -11.78 20.77 4.30
CA MET A 226 -12.76 20.05 5.12
C MET A 226 -14.19 20.18 4.57
N ALA A 227 -14.56 21.35 4.06
CA ALA A 227 -15.85 21.56 3.41
C ALA A 227 -16.02 20.71 2.14
N ARG A 228 -14.94 20.53 1.35
CA ARG A 228 -14.93 19.69 0.15
C ARG A 228 -14.99 18.20 0.47
N HIS A 229 -14.39 17.76 1.57
CA HIS A 229 -14.21 16.34 1.91
C HIS A 229 -14.94 15.98 3.20
N PRO A 230 -16.18 15.47 3.13
CA PRO A 230 -17.01 15.19 4.30
C PRO A 230 -16.35 14.34 5.40
N VAL A 231 -15.48 13.40 5.01
CA VAL A 231 -14.75 12.52 5.96
C VAL A 231 -13.88 13.29 6.95
N LEU A 232 -13.37 14.47 6.58
CA LEU A 232 -12.57 15.32 7.47
C LEU A 232 -13.42 16.03 8.54
N ARG A 233 -14.74 16.00 8.40
CA ARG A 233 -15.74 16.54 9.33
C ARG A 233 -16.49 15.42 10.06
N THR A 234 -15.96 14.20 10.03
CA THR A 234 -16.61 13.02 10.60
C THR A 234 -16.17 12.79 12.04
N SER A 235 -17.13 12.46 12.91
CA SER A 235 -16.90 11.83 14.21
C SER A 235 -17.29 10.35 14.16
N ILE A 236 -16.85 9.58 15.15
CA ILE A 236 -17.13 8.15 15.28
C ILE A 236 -17.77 7.89 16.63
N SER A 237 -18.90 7.18 16.62
CA SER A 237 -19.60 6.71 17.80
C SER A 237 -19.55 5.18 17.82
N MET A 238 -18.90 4.64 18.86
CA MET A 238 -18.73 3.20 19.04
C MET A 238 -19.92 2.54 19.74
N ASP A 239 -20.69 3.31 20.50
CA ASP A 239 -21.87 2.92 21.26
C ASP A 239 -22.98 3.98 21.16
N GLY A 240 -24.23 3.57 21.42
CA GLY A 240 -25.39 4.47 21.40
C GLY A 240 -26.32 4.32 20.20
N TYR A 241 -25.94 3.54 19.19
CA TYR A 241 -26.74 3.21 18.01
C TYR A 241 -26.84 1.70 17.80
N SER A 242 -27.61 1.26 16.78
CA SER A 242 -27.77 -0.16 16.47
C SER A 242 -26.47 -0.88 16.06
N GLU A 243 -25.53 -0.17 15.44
CA GLU A 243 -24.15 -0.57 15.14
C GLU A 243 -23.23 0.66 15.24
N PRO A 244 -21.90 0.52 15.38
CA PRO A 244 -20.98 1.66 15.39
C PRO A 244 -21.15 2.54 14.14
N LEU A 245 -21.30 3.86 14.34
CA LEU A 245 -21.59 4.82 13.27
C LEU A 245 -20.47 5.86 13.09
N GLN A 246 -20.28 6.24 11.84
CA GLN A 246 -19.57 7.44 11.42
C GLN A 246 -20.62 8.53 11.19
N ILE A 247 -20.45 9.71 11.80
CA ILE A 247 -21.38 10.83 11.72
C ILE A 247 -20.68 11.99 11.02
N VAL A 248 -21.20 12.41 9.88
CA VAL A 248 -20.67 13.55 9.10
C VAL A 248 -21.35 14.83 9.59
N HIS A 249 -20.57 15.82 10.04
CA HIS A 249 -21.09 17.07 10.62
C HIS A 249 -21.02 18.23 9.64
N ARG A 250 -22.13 18.94 9.39
CA ARG A 250 -22.24 20.01 8.38
C ARG A 250 -21.15 21.09 8.46
N ASP A 251 -20.82 21.53 9.68
CA ASP A 251 -19.84 22.59 9.91
C ASP A 251 -18.95 22.23 11.10
N VAL A 252 -17.64 22.21 10.86
CA VAL A 252 -16.62 21.84 11.84
C VAL A 252 -15.45 22.79 11.70
N ALA A 253 -15.10 23.47 12.80
CA ALA A 253 -13.98 24.39 12.82
C ALA A 253 -12.64 23.63 12.71
N PRO A 254 -11.69 24.09 11.87
CA PRO A 254 -10.37 23.49 11.79
C PRO A 254 -9.58 23.56 13.09
N ARG A 255 -8.96 22.44 13.48
CA ARG A 255 -7.98 22.38 14.58
C ARG A 255 -6.58 22.71 14.04
N LEU A 256 -6.21 23.99 14.11
CA LEU A 256 -4.88 24.48 13.71
C LEU A 256 -4.24 25.30 14.83
N ALA A 257 -3.07 24.86 15.29
CA ALA A 257 -2.17 25.61 16.16
C ALA A 257 -1.02 26.23 15.34
N PHE A 258 -0.56 27.40 15.75
CA PHE A 258 0.56 28.10 15.12
C PHE A 258 1.46 28.67 16.22
N PHE A 259 2.73 28.29 16.19
CA PHE A 259 3.76 28.68 17.14
C PHE A 259 4.87 29.40 16.38
N ASP A 260 5.22 30.60 16.82
CA ASP A 260 6.38 31.32 16.28
C ASP A 260 7.60 31.03 17.14
N LEU A 261 8.52 30.22 16.61
CA LEU A 261 9.80 29.89 17.23
C LEU A 261 10.98 30.58 16.54
N SER A 262 10.72 31.51 15.60
CA SER A 262 11.76 32.17 14.81
C SER A 262 12.70 33.05 15.64
N GLY A 263 12.28 33.43 16.86
CA GLY A 263 13.10 34.16 17.82
C GLY A 263 13.98 33.30 18.73
N LEU A 264 13.85 31.97 18.68
CA LEU A 264 14.65 31.02 19.46
C LEU A 264 15.88 30.54 18.67
N ASP A 265 16.90 30.03 19.35
CA ASP A 265 17.99 29.36 18.67
C ASP A 265 17.62 27.95 18.19
N ALA A 266 18.47 27.32 17.37
CA ALA A 266 18.15 26.04 16.74
C ALA A 266 18.02 24.87 17.74
N GLU A 267 18.70 24.93 18.89
CA GLU A 267 18.62 23.88 19.92
C GLU A 267 17.32 24.02 20.71
N GLU A 268 16.95 25.25 21.07
CA GLU A 268 15.67 25.58 21.69
C GLU A 268 14.49 25.23 20.77
N GLN A 269 14.57 25.58 19.49
CA GLN A 269 13.56 25.20 18.48
C GLN A 269 13.38 23.67 18.43
N ARG A 270 14.50 22.92 18.39
CA ARG A 270 14.45 21.46 18.36
C ARG A 270 13.79 20.90 19.62
N ALA A 271 14.18 21.38 20.81
CA ALA A 271 13.64 20.91 22.07
C ALA A 271 12.12 21.15 22.19
N GLU A 272 11.63 22.31 21.75
CA GLU A 272 10.20 22.63 21.73
C GLU A 272 9.42 21.72 20.77
N ILE A 273 9.96 21.47 19.57
CA ILE A 273 9.36 20.57 18.58
C ILE A 273 9.33 19.14 19.11
N ASP A 274 10.43 18.64 19.67
CA ASP A 274 10.54 17.28 20.21
C ASP A 274 9.52 17.09 21.35
N ALA A 275 9.42 18.06 22.26
CA ALA A 275 8.45 18.03 23.34
C ALA A 275 7.00 18.11 22.83
N PHE A 276 6.74 18.90 21.79
CA PHE A 276 5.43 18.98 21.15
C PHE A 276 5.04 17.66 20.51
N VAL A 277 5.91 17.08 19.66
CA VAL A 277 5.65 15.80 18.99
C VAL A 277 5.48 14.68 20.00
N ALA A 278 6.27 14.65 21.08
CA ALA A 278 6.12 13.66 22.14
C ALA A 278 4.75 13.74 22.84
N ARG A 279 4.22 14.94 23.09
CA ARG A 279 2.86 15.12 23.62
C ARG A 279 1.79 14.71 22.62
N GLU A 280 1.93 15.11 21.36
CA GLU A 280 0.99 14.77 20.31
C GLU A 280 0.80 13.27 20.12
N ARG A 281 1.85 12.47 20.33
CA ARG A 281 1.79 11.00 20.24
C ARG A 281 0.99 10.33 21.35
N VAL A 282 0.83 10.98 22.50
CA VAL A 282 0.11 10.40 23.65
C VAL A 282 -1.25 11.06 23.90
N GLU A 283 -1.44 12.28 23.42
CA GLU A 283 -2.72 12.99 23.48
C GLU A 283 -3.60 12.59 22.28
N HIS A 284 -4.33 11.49 22.44
CA HIS A 284 -5.21 10.95 21.39
C HIS A 284 -6.40 11.86 21.08
N LEU A 285 -6.92 11.72 19.86
CA LEU A 285 -8.14 12.41 19.43
C LEU A 285 -9.38 11.70 19.97
N GLU A 286 -10.30 12.47 20.56
CA GLU A 286 -11.61 11.99 20.99
C GLU A 286 -12.49 11.62 19.78
N LEU A 287 -12.85 10.35 19.66
CA LEU A 287 -13.57 9.81 18.49
C LEU A 287 -14.92 10.50 18.24
N GLU A 288 -15.64 10.85 19.32
CA GLU A 288 -16.96 11.50 19.24
C GLU A 288 -16.87 13.00 18.88
N SER A 289 -15.67 13.56 18.76
CA SER A 289 -15.47 14.99 18.51
C SER A 289 -14.71 15.25 17.22
N ALA A 290 -15.46 15.57 16.16
CA ALA A 290 -14.89 16.04 14.91
C ALA A 290 -14.13 17.39 15.07
N PRO A 291 -13.10 17.66 14.25
CA PRO A 291 -12.49 16.75 13.29
C PRO A 291 -11.52 15.77 13.96
N LEU A 292 -11.42 14.55 13.41
CA LEU A 292 -10.44 13.55 13.83
C LEU A 292 -9.04 13.80 13.21
N GLN A 293 -8.68 15.08 13.11
CA GLN A 293 -7.39 15.57 12.63
C GLN A 293 -7.08 16.92 13.30
N ARG A 294 -5.80 17.18 13.58
CA ARG A 294 -5.30 18.51 13.94
C ARG A 294 -3.92 18.77 13.33
N LEU A 295 -3.67 20.03 13.03
CA LEU A 295 -2.41 20.52 12.47
C LEU A 295 -1.74 21.49 13.44
N ALA A 296 -0.42 21.46 13.49
CA ALA A 296 0.40 22.43 14.20
C ALA A 296 1.57 22.89 13.33
N VAL A 297 1.76 24.21 13.24
CA VAL A 297 2.90 24.80 12.55
C VAL A 297 3.81 25.46 13.57
N HIS A 298 5.09 25.11 13.54
CA HIS A 298 6.14 25.82 14.27
C HIS A 298 6.98 26.57 13.25
N GLN A 299 6.83 27.90 13.19
CA GLN A 299 7.62 28.74 12.31
C GLN A 299 9.05 28.84 12.86
N LEU A 300 10.05 28.51 12.04
CA LEU A 300 11.47 28.47 12.40
C LEU A 300 12.24 29.67 11.85
N GLY A 301 11.71 30.30 10.79
CA GLY A 301 12.27 31.48 10.14
C GLY A 301 11.29 32.10 9.14
N ASP A 302 11.80 32.95 8.24
CA ASP A 302 10.99 33.65 7.24
C ASP A 302 10.37 32.71 6.19
N ASP A 303 11.06 31.61 5.85
CA ASP A 303 10.68 30.65 4.83
C ASP A 303 10.84 29.20 5.30
N GLU A 304 10.86 28.95 6.61
CA GLU A 304 11.06 27.61 7.14
C GLU A 304 10.13 27.33 8.33
N PHE A 305 9.53 26.15 8.33
CA PHE A 305 8.61 25.73 9.38
C PHE A 305 8.61 24.21 9.59
N GLN A 306 8.24 23.78 10.80
CA GLN A 306 7.88 22.40 11.10
C GLN A 306 6.36 22.27 11.04
N LEU A 307 5.83 21.37 10.22
CA LEU A 307 4.43 21.01 10.19
C LEU A 307 4.22 19.64 10.86
N THR A 308 3.42 19.61 11.91
CA THR A 308 2.96 18.38 12.56
C THR A 308 1.49 18.16 12.22
N VAL A 309 1.15 16.97 11.75
CA VAL A 309 -0.22 16.52 11.47
C VAL A 309 -0.49 15.30 12.35
N SER A 310 -1.52 15.41 13.17
CA SER A 310 -2.00 14.31 14.02
C SER A 310 -3.42 13.94 13.60
N GLU A 311 -3.67 12.67 13.30
CA GLU A 311 -4.96 12.21 12.80
C GLU A 311 -5.28 10.78 13.23
N ASN A 312 -6.56 10.44 13.30
CA ASN A 312 -6.98 9.08 13.59
C ASN A 312 -7.09 8.28 12.28
N HIS A 313 -6.28 7.21 12.17
CA HIS A 313 -6.15 6.43 10.95
C HIS A 313 -7.50 5.87 10.46
N ALA A 314 -8.55 5.81 11.28
CA ALA A 314 -9.90 5.46 10.86
C ALA A 314 -10.48 6.40 9.77
N ILE A 315 -10.01 7.64 9.63
CA ILE A 315 -10.56 8.59 8.64
C ILE A 315 -9.73 8.71 7.35
N LEU A 316 -8.42 8.40 7.38
CA LEU A 316 -7.52 8.60 6.24
C LEU A 316 -6.58 7.41 6.05
N ASP A 317 -6.49 6.88 4.83
CA ASP A 317 -5.34 6.07 4.41
C ASP A 317 -4.15 6.93 3.98
N GLY A 318 -2.98 6.32 3.72
CA GLY A 318 -1.77 7.06 3.33
C GLY A 318 -1.91 7.90 2.05
N TRP A 319 -2.72 7.47 1.07
CA TRP A 319 -3.00 8.28 -0.13
C TRP A 319 -3.89 9.48 0.21
N SER A 320 -4.95 9.26 0.99
CA SER A 320 -5.86 10.30 1.45
C SER A 320 -5.12 11.31 2.35
N TRP A 321 -4.22 10.84 3.21
CA TRP A 321 -3.37 11.68 4.05
C TRP A 321 -2.46 12.59 3.22
N THR A 322 -1.63 11.99 2.34
CA THR A 322 -0.71 12.76 1.48
C THR A 322 -1.46 13.73 0.56
N SER A 323 -2.56 13.30 -0.04
CA SER A 323 -3.38 14.13 -0.93
C SER A 323 -4.12 15.25 -0.19
N THR A 324 -4.53 15.04 1.07
CA THR A 324 -5.12 16.09 1.91
C THR A 324 -4.11 17.17 2.23
N LEU A 325 -2.91 16.76 2.65
CA LEU A 325 -1.83 17.69 2.95
C LEU A 325 -1.42 18.49 1.70
N ALA A 326 -1.27 17.81 0.57
CA ALA A 326 -1.01 18.40 -0.73
C ALA A 326 -2.06 19.48 -1.10
N GLU A 327 -3.34 19.16 -0.92
CA GLU A 327 -4.44 20.09 -1.22
C GLU A 327 -4.45 21.31 -0.29
N VAL A 328 -4.26 21.12 1.02
CA VAL A 328 -4.21 22.21 2.00
C VAL A 328 -3.07 23.18 1.67
N LEU A 329 -1.87 22.67 1.38
CA LEU A 329 -0.71 23.49 1.04
C LEU A 329 -0.88 24.21 -0.32
N SER A 330 -1.47 23.53 -1.30
CA SER A 330 -1.75 24.13 -2.63
C SER A 330 -2.80 25.24 -2.55
N ARG A 331 -3.85 25.06 -1.72
CA ARG A 331 -4.88 26.07 -1.47
C ARG A 331 -4.28 27.28 -0.76
N GLN A 332 -3.49 27.06 0.28
CA GLN A 332 -2.74 28.09 0.98
C GLN A 332 -1.91 28.93 -0.01
N ALA A 333 -1.16 28.29 -0.90
CA ALA A 333 -0.37 28.99 -1.92
C ALA A 333 -1.22 29.80 -2.89
N ALA A 334 -2.31 29.22 -3.39
CA ALA A 334 -3.24 29.94 -4.27
C ALA A 334 -3.88 31.16 -3.58
N LEU A 335 -4.19 31.07 -2.28
CA LEU A 335 -4.67 32.19 -1.48
C LEU A 335 -3.59 33.26 -1.28
N LEU A 336 -2.35 32.85 -1.01
CA LEU A 336 -1.19 33.74 -0.88
C LEU A 336 -0.92 34.53 -2.16
N ASP A 337 -1.15 33.92 -3.32
CA ASP A 337 -0.95 34.54 -4.64
C ASP A 337 -2.19 35.31 -5.14
N GLY A 338 -3.30 35.26 -4.40
CA GLY A 338 -4.56 35.90 -4.81
C GLY A 338 -5.13 35.32 -6.10
N ALA A 339 -4.99 34.00 -6.30
CA ALA A 339 -5.37 33.30 -7.52
C ALA A 339 -6.86 33.52 -7.87
N PRO A 340 -7.19 34.12 -9.02
CA PRO A 340 -8.58 34.44 -9.38
C PRO A 340 -9.43 33.19 -9.68
N ASP A 341 -8.79 32.06 -9.91
CA ASP A 341 -9.39 30.76 -10.23
C ASP A 341 -9.44 29.80 -9.02
N TYR A 342 -9.19 30.29 -7.80
CA TYR A 342 -9.13 29.48 -6.57
C TYR A 342 -10.28 28.48 -6.45
N HIS A 343 -11.54 28.92 -6.55
CA HIS A 343 -12.69 28.03 -6.42
C HIS A 343 -12.83 27.00 -7.56
N SER A 344 -12.41 27.34 -8.79
CA SER A 344 -12.49 26.43 -9.93
C SER A 344 -11.38 25.37 -9.95
N ARG A 345 -10.26 25.58 -9.26
CA ARG A 345 -9.21 24.57 -9.10
C ARG A 345 -9.66 23.37 -8.28
N TRP A 346 -10.62 23.58 -7.37
CA TRP A 346 -11.14 22.54 -6.48
C TRP A 346 -12.68 22.45 -6.54
N PRO A 347 -13.26 21.88 -7.62
CA PRO A 347 -14.71 21.67 -7.73
C PRO A 347 -15.24 20.59 -6.76
N GLN A 348 -16.49 20.71 -6.32
CA GLN A 348 -17.11 19.71 -5.42
C GLN A 348 -17.07 18.30 -6.01
N LEU A 349 -16.86 17.30 -5.15
CA LEU A 349 -16.82 15.90 -5.55
C LEU A 349 -18.24 15.31 -5.55
N PRO A 350 -18.61 14.53 -6.59
CA PRO A 350 -19.90 13.86 -6.65
C PRO A 350 -19.97 12.57 -5.80
N LEU A 351 -18.82 12.13 -5.29
CA LEU A 351 -18.64 10.90 -4.50
C LEU A 351 -18.35 11.26 -3.04
N THR A 352 -18.78 10.39 -2.13
CA THR A 352 -18.46 10.47 -0.71
C THR A 352 -17.88 9.14 -0.23
N TYR A 353 -17.34 9.12 0.98
CA TYR A 353 -16.84 7.88 1.58
C TYR A 353 -17.98 6.85 1.81
N ALA A 354 -19.23 7.31 1.95
CA ALA A 354 -20.41 6.46 2.07
C ALA A 354 -20.59 5.52 0.86
N ASP A 355 -20.18 5.95 -0.34
CA ASP A 355 -20.24 5.12 -1.56
C ASP A 355 -19.37 3.86 -1.41
N PHE A 356 -18.20 3.99 -0.76
CA PHE A 356 -17.33 2.85 -0.46
C PHE A 356 -17.92 1.95 0.62
N VAL A 357 -18.45 2.54 1.71
CA VAL A 357 -19.10 1.78 2.79
C VAL A 357 -20.26 0.94 2.25
N LYS A 358 -21.08 1.50 1.35
CA LYS A 358 -22.15 0.77 0.66
C LYS A 358 -21.60 -0.41 -0.15
N THR A 359 -20.54 -0.18 -0.93
CA THR A 359 -19.88 -1.21 -1.74
C THR A 359 -19.33 -2.37 -0.89
N GLU A 360 -18.69 -2.07 0.24
CA GLU A 360 -18.18 -3.10 1.16
C GLU A 360 -19.32 -3.92 1.78
N ARG A 361 -20.41 -3.27 2.23
CA ARG A 361 -21.56 -3.95 2.83
C ARG A 361 -22.24 -4.90 1.84
N GLU A 362 -22.38 -4.48 0.59
CA GLU A 362 -22.89 -5.34 -0.50
C GLU A 362 -21.97 -6.54 -0.74
N ALA A 363 -20.64 -6.35 -0.71
CA ALA A 363 -19.67 -7.43 -0.86
C ALA A 363 -19.70 -8.43 0.33
N ALA A 364 -19.95 -7.95 1.54
CA ALA A 364 -20.08 -8.77 2.74
C ALA A 364 -21.33 -9.69 2.70
N GLY A 365 -22.44 -9.19 2.14
CA GLY A 365 -23.73 -9.91 2.07
C GLY A 365 -23.85 -10.92 0.93
N GLY A 366 -22.83 -11.10 0.09
CA GLY A 366 -22.85 -11.99 -1.06
C GLY A 366 -22.98 -13.48 -0.68
N ALA A 367 -23.92 -14.19 -1.31
CA ALA A 367 -24.26 -15.59 -0.98
C ALA A 367 -23.12 -16.61 -1.14
N ASP A 368 -22.03 -16.26 -1.84
CA ASP A 368 -20.92 -17.18 -2.19
C ASP A 368 -19.57 -16.80 -1.55
N THR A 369 -19.49 -15.70 -0.78
CA THR A 369 -18.22 -15.17 -0.26
C THR A 369 -17.43 -16.24 0.51
N GLY A 370 -18.08 -16.99 1.40
CA GLY A 370 -17.39 -18.01 2.20
C GLY A 370 -16.93 -19.25 1.41
N ALA A 371 -17.57 -19.60 0.29
CA ALA A 371 -17.13 -20.71 -0.56
C ALA A 371 -15.93 -20.31 -1.41
N VAL A 372 -15.96 -19.12 -2.00
CA VAL A 372 -14.84 -18.56 -2.75
C VAL A 372 -13.57 -18.52 -1.90
N TRP A 373 -13.64 -18.01 -0.66
CA TRP A 373 -12.45 -17.91 0.19
C TRP A 373 -11.91 -19.26 0.69
N ARG A 374 -12.79 -20.24 0.93
CA ARG A 374 -12.38 -21.62 1.24
C ARG A 374 -11.66 -22.27 0.06
N GLU A 375 -12.09 -22.00 -1.17
CA GLU A 375 -11.41 -22.49 -2.37
C GLU A 375 -10.06 -21.80 -2.58
N ARG A 376 -10.01 -20.46 -2.49
CA ARG A 376 -8.77 -19.69 -2.69
C ARG A 376 -7.66 -20.05 -1.71
N LEU A 377 -8.02 -20.42 -0.47
CA LEU A 377 -7.08 -20.71 0.61
C LEU A 377 -7.03 -22.21 0.95
N ALA A 378 -7.49 -23.09 0.04
CA ALA A 378 -7.55 -24.53 0.29
C ALA A 378 -6.17 -25.17 0.54
N ASP A 379 -5.17 -24.71 -0.22
CA ASP A 379 -3.78 -25.21 -0.15
C ASP A 379 -2.88 -24.33 0.73
N ALA A 380 -3.44 -23.29 1.34
CA ALA A 380 -2.69 -22.32 2.11
C ALA A 380 -2.21 -22.89 3.46
N GLU A 381 -1.00 -22.51 3.88
CA GLU A 381 -0.39 -22.90 5.15
C GLU A 381 -0.25 -21.70 6.10
N PRO A 382 -1.33 -21.26 6.77
CA PRO A 382 -1.25 -20.14 7.70
C PRO A 382 -0.33 -20.50 8.87
N ARG A 383 0.74 -19.72 9.04
CA ARG A 383 1.65 -19.80 10.20
C ARG A 383 1.98 -18.40 10.69
N ALA A 384 1.98 -18.26 12.01
CA ALA A 384 2.48 -17.07 12.67
C ALA A 384 4.01 -17.09 12.72
N ILE A 385 4.63 -15.92 12.82
CA ILE A 385 6.08 -15.85 12.98
C ILE A 385 6.52 -16.42 14.33
N GLU A 386 7.54 -17.31 14.32
CA GLU A 386 7.84 -18.29 15.39
C GLU A 386 8.22 -17.72 16.78
N ASP A 387 8.35 -16.40 16.94
CA ASP A 387 8.83 -15.74 18.18
C ASP A 387 7.70 -15.11 19.02
N LEU A 388 6.50 -15.69 19.01
CA LEU A 388 5.36 -15.18 19.80
C LEU A 388 5.55 -15.40 21.30
N ARG A 389 6.43 -14.60 21.92
CA ARG A 389 6.32 -14.19 23.32
C ARG A 389 4.88 -13.70 23.58
N PRO A 390 4.37 -13.79 24.83
CA PRO A 390 3.01 -13.34 25.14
C PRO A 390 2.79 -11.91 24.64
N ALA A 391 1.72 -11.70 23.87
CA ALA A 391 1.39 -10.39 23.33
C ALA A 391 1.20 -9.38 24.47
N GLY A 392 2.13 -8.44 24.57
CA GLY A 392 2.07 -7.27 25.44
C GLY A 392 1.46 -6.07 24.73
N THR A 393 1.61 -4.89 25.32
CA THR A 393 1.36 -3.62 24.62
C THR A 393 2.32 -3.52 23.43
N PRO A 394 1.84 -3.37 22.18
CA PRO A 394 2.70 -3.33 21.01
C PRO A 394 3.80 -2.27 21.11
N ARG A 395 5.04 -2.66 20.81
CA ARG A 395 6.20 -1.75 20.75
C ARG A 395 6.79 -1.77 19.37
N VAL A 396 6.22 -0.98 18.46
CA VAL A 396 6.64 -0.97 17.06
C VAL A 396 8.05 -0.41 16.93
N ARG A 397 8.94 -1.22 16.37
CA ARG A 397 10.30 -0.87 15.96
C ARG A 397 10.40 -0.97 14.45
N ARG A 398 11.39 -0.32 13.86
CA ARG A 398 11.60 -0.29 12.41
C ARG A 398 13.04 -0.65 12.09
N ILE A 399 13.22 -1.43 11.04
CA ILE A 399 14.52 -1.72 10.44
C ILE A 399 14.42 -1.51 8.93
N GLU A 400 15.33 -0.72 8.40
CA GLU A 400 15.47 -0.50 6.96
C GLU A 400 16.21 -1.69 6.33
N VAL A 401 15.75 -2.11 5.15
CA VAL A 401 16.43 -3.12 4.35
C VAL A 401 17.34 -2.41 3.36
N ASP A 402 18.61 -2.82 3.35
CA ASP A 402 19.61 -2.29 2.42
C ASP A 402 19.33 -2.75 0.98
N ILE A 403 18.91 -1.80 0.13
CA ILE A 403 18.67 -2.00 -1.29
C ILE A 403 19.54 -1.01 -2.05
N ASP A 404 20.58 -1.51 -2.70
CA ASP A 404 21.43 -0.64 -3.51
C ASP A 404 20.70 -0.16 -4.78
N ALA A 405 21.13 0.98 -5.30
CA ALA A 405 20.51 1.60 -6.46
C ALA A 405 20.59 0.73 -7.74
N ASP A 406 21.59 -0.16 -7.86
CA ASP A 406 21.70 -1.05 -9.01
C ASP A 406 20.64 -2.14 -8.98
N THR A 407 20.44 -2.76 -7.82
CA THR A 407 19.35 -3.71 -7.53
C THR A 407 18.00 -3.10 -7.87
N SER A 408 17.72 -1.89 -7.36
CA SER A 408 16.46 -1.19 -7.65
C SER A 408 16.27 -0.92 -9.15
N ARG A 409 17.29 -0.38 -9.84
CA ARG A 409 17.21 -0.09 -11.28
C ARG A 409 16.97 -1.35 -12.12
N ARG A 410 17.64 -2.46 -11.79
CA ARG A 410 17.49 -3.74 -12.49
C ARG A 410 16.09 -4.32 -12.33
N LEU A 411 15.55 -4.30 -11.11
CA LEU A 411 14.17 -4.77 -10.87
C LEU A 411 13.15 -3.90 -11.60
N ALA A 412 13.33 -2.57 -11.62
CA ALA A 412 12.47 -1.67 -12.38
C ALA A 412 12.56 -1.92 -13.90
N ALA A 413 13.76 -2.16 -14.43
CA ALA A 413 13.97 -2.50 -15.84
C ALA A 413 13.34 -3.85 -16.19
N LEU A 414 13.51 -4.86 -15.33
CA LEU A 414 12.92 -6.19 -15.49
C LEU A 414 11.39 -6.15 -15.47
N ALA A 415 10.81 -5.42 -14.51
CA ALA A 415 9.36 -5.22 -14.45
C ALA A 415 8.83 -4.62 -15.76
N LYS A 416 9.55 -3.65 -16.33
CA LYS A 416 9.20 -3.06 -17.62
C LYS A 416 9.40 -4.03 -18.79
N GLU A 417 10.46 -4.81 -18.82
CA GLU A 417 10.69 -5.81 -19.88
C GLU A 417 9.59 -6.87 -19.92
N GLU A 418 9.16 -7.33 -18.74
CA GLU A 418 8.14 -8.37 -18.57
C GLU A 418 6.70 -7.86 -18.67
N GLY A 419 6.49 -6.55 -18.73
CA GLY A 419 5.14 -5.96 -18.65
C GLY A 419 4.47 -6.20 -17.30
N LEU A 420 5.25 -6.32 -16.23
CA LEU A 420 4.79 -6.54 -14.86
C LEU A 420 4.87 -5.25 -14.03
N PRO A 421 3.99 -5.08 -13.01
CA PRO A 421 4.21 -4.06 -11.99
C PRO A 421 5.46 -4.38 -11.16
N LEU A 422 6.27 -3.37 -10.83
CA LEU A 422 7.37 -3.52 -9.86
C LEU A 422 6.88 -4.08 -8.50
N LYS A 423 5.63 -3.77 -8.12
CA LYS A 423 4.96 -4.32 -6.94
C LYS A 423 4.98 -5.86 -6.95
N SER A 424 4.71 -6.49 -8.07
CA SER A 424 4.60 -7.95 -8.15
C SER A 424 5.95 -8.64 -7.97
N LEU A 425 7.04 -7.99 -8.41
CA LEU A 425 8.39 -8.47 -8.12
C LEU A 425 8.72 -8.36 -6.61
N ALA A 426 8.33 -7.26 -5.98
CA ALA A 426 8.50 -7.07 -4.53
C ALA A 426 7.65 -8.06 -3.70
N VAL A 427 6.40 -8.30 -4.11
CA VAL A 427 5.49 -9.26 -3.48
C VAL A 427 6.00 -10.70 -3.66
N ALA A 428 6.59 -11.04 -4.82
CA ALA A 428 7.25 -12.33 -5.01
C ALA A 428 8.40 -12.56 -4.04
N VAL A 429 9.25 -11.54 -3.83
CA VAL A 429 10.30 -11.59 -2.80
C VAL A 429 9.70 -11.78 -1.40
N HIS A 430 8.64 -11.05 -1.07
CA HIS A 430 7.93 -11.20 0.21
C HIS A 430 7.47 -12.63 0.45
N PHE A 431 6.80 -13.26 -0.52
CA PHE A 431 6.38 -14.65 -0.42
C PHE A 431 7.56 -15.63 -0.28
N LYS A 432 8.65 -15.42 -1.03
CA LYS A 432 9.85 -16.25 -0.91
C LYS A 432 10.48 -16.16 0.49
N VAL A 433 10.60 -14.95 1.03
CA VAL A 433 11.14 -14.74 2.38
C VAL A 433 10.23 -15.39 3.42
N LEU A 434 8.90 -15.23 3.31
CA LEU A 434 7.96 -15.85 4.26
C LEU A 434 7.96 -17.37 4.20
N ALA A 435 7.94 -17.97 3.00
CA ALA A 435 8.00 -19.42 2.85
C ALA A 435 9.24 -20.00 3.54
N GLU A 436 10.38 -19.33 3.39
CA GLU A 436 11.63 -19.77 4.01
C GLU A 436 11.68 -19.48 5.52
N ALA A 437 11.21 -18.31 5.96
CA ALA A 437 11.21 -17.91 7.36
C ALA A 437 10.23 -18.73 8.22
N LEU A 438 9.13 -19.22 7.62
CA LEU A 438 8.07 -19.99 8.28
C LEU A 438 8.15 -21.50 7.96
N ALA A 439 9.09 -21.91 7.12
CA ALA A 439 9.26 -23.29 6.64
C ALA A 439 7.97 -23.91 6.06
N VAL A 440 7.29 -23.15 5.19
CA VAL A 440 6.05 -23.56 4.48
C VAL A 440 6.20 -23.35 2.98
N THR A 441 5.40 -24.04 2.17
CA THR A 441 5.41 -23.89 0.71
C THR A 441 4.40 -22.85 0.22
N ASP A 442 3.29 -22.71 0.94
CA ASP A 442 2.16 -21.86 0.56
C ASP A 442 1.85 -20.86 1.70
N PRO A 443 2.79 -19.96 2.04
CA PRO A 443 2.63 -19.02 3.16
C PRO A 443 1.40 -18.12 2.98
N VAL A 444 0.82 -17.69 4.10
CA VAL A 444 -0.27 -16.70 4.14
C VAL A 444 0.25 -15.39 4.71
N THR A 445 -0.03 -14.30 4.00
CA THR A 445 0.26 -12.94 4.46
C THR A 445 -0.97 -12.06 4.28
N GLY A 446 -1.10 -11.02 5.09
CA GLY A 446 -2.03 -9.94 4.80
C GLY A 446 -1.47 -9.04 3.71
N MET A 447 -2.14 -8.92 2.57
CA MET A 447 -1.77 -7.95 1.55
C MET A 447 -2.68 -6.73 1.64
N VAL A 448 -2.07 -5.55 1.73
CA VAL A 448 -2.80 -4.28 1.67
C VAL A 448 -3.33 -4.06 0.25
N MET A 449 -4.63 -3.86 0.16
CA MET A 449 -5.38 -3.57 -1.06
C MET A 449 -6.10 -2.23 -0.90
N HIS A 450 -6.44 -1.59 -2.01
CA HIS A 450 -7.31 -0.41 -1.99
C HIS A 450 -8.75 -0.79 -2.31
N GLY A 451 -9.70 -0.15 -1.64
CA GLY A 451 -11.14 -0.26 -1.85
C GLY A 451 -11.76 0.95 -2.54
N ARG A 452 -10.93 1.89 -3.04
CA ARG A 452 -11.42 3.09 -3.73
C ARG A 452 -12.42 2.72 -4.84
N PRO A 453 -13.58 3.39 -4.90
CA PRO A 453 -14.57 3.13 -5.94
C PRO A 453 -14.00 3.36 -7.34
N ASP A 454 -14.49 2.58 -8.30
CA ASP A 454 -14.11 2.67 -9.71
C ASP A 454 -14.92 3.76 -10.42
N LEU A 455 -14.83 5.01 -9.96
CA LEU A 455 -15.74 6.11 -10.38
C LEU A 455 -15.02 7.43 -10.70
N PRO A 456 -15.65 8.32 -11.50
CA PRO A 456 -15.12 9.64 -11.77
C PRO A 456 -14.83 10.42 -10.48
N GLY A 457 -13.59 10.89 -10.32
CA GLY A 457 -13.15 11.64 -9.14
C GLY A 457 -12.73 10.78 -7.93
N ALA A 458 -12.72 9.46 -8.03
CA ALA A 458 -12.32 8.57 -6.92
C ALA A 458 -10.87 8.75 -6.45
N LYS A 459 -9.97 9.21 -7.34
CA LYS A 459 -8.58 9.58 -6.98
C LYS A 459 -8.53 10.72 -5.96
N ASP A 460 -9.48 11.65 -6.07
CA ASP A 460 -9.57 12.86 -5.25
C ASP A 460 -10.43 12.64 -4.00
N LEU A 461 -11.06 11.48 -3.86
CA LEU A 461 -11.85 11.13 -2.69
C LEU A 461 -10.94 10.90 -1.47
N ARG A 462 -11.39 11.31 -0.29
CA ARG A 462 -10.69 11.10 0.99
C ARG A 462 -11.44 10.07 1.84
N GLY A 463 -10.68 9.29 2.59
CA GLY A 463 -11.20 8.20 3.41
C GLY A 463 -10.15 7.14 3.71
N LEU A 464 -10.50 6.19 4.57
CA LEU A 464 -9.73 4.97 4.79
C LEU A 464 -10.15 3.88 3.79
N PHE A 465 -9.53 3.86 2.62
CA PHE A 465 -9.87 2.85 1.61
C PHE A 465 -9.00 1.60 1.68
N ILE A 466 -8.06 1.51 2.61
CA ILE A 466 -7.26 0.30 2.73
C ILE A 466 -8.12 -0.85 3.22
N ASN A 467 -7.93 -2.00 2.61
CA ASN A 467 -8.42 -3.28 3.08
C ASN A 467 -7.23 -4.23 3.15
N MET A 468 -7.31 -5.24 4.00
CA MET A 468 -6.27 -6.27 4.09
C MET A 468 -6.87 -7.64 3.83
N LEU A 469 -6.31 -8.34 2.84
CA LEU A 469 -6.82 -9.64 2.43
C LEU A 469 -5.76 -10.72 2.63
N PRO A 470 -6.14 -11.91 3.14
CA PRO A 470 -5.24 -13.04 3.21
C PRO A 470 -4.88 -13.45 1.78
N THR A 471 -3.58 -13.52 1.52
CA THR A 471 -3.05 -13.85 0.21
C THR A 471 -2.04 -14.98 0.38
N SER A 472 -2.10 -15.96 -0.50
CA SER A 472 -1.17 -17.08 -0.54
C SER A 472 -0.70 -17.31 -1.97
N VAL A 473 0.59 -17.55 -2.13
CA VAL A 473 1.23 -17.89 -3.40
C VAL A 473 2.13 -19.09 -3.16
N SER A 474 1.95 -20.14 -3.95
CA SER A 474 2.82 -21.31 -3.91
C SER A 474 4.22 -20.92 -4.35
N VAL A 475 5.21 -21.14 -3.47
CA VAL A 475 6.61 -20.75 -3.69
C VAL A 475 7.46 -21.80 -4.39
N PRO A 476 7.38 -23.11 -4.11
CA PRO A 476 8.35 -24.09 -4.62
C PRO A 476 8.53 -24.09 -6.14
N GLY A 477 9.78 -24.33 -6.56
CA GLY A 477 10.17 -24.51 -7.96
C GLY A 477 10.10 -23.24 -8.81
N GLY A 478 10.77 -23.28 -9.97
CA GLY A 478 10.80 -22.20 -10.94
C GLY A 478 11.83 -21.11 -10.65
N SER A 479 11.94 -20.19 -11.59
CA SER A 479 12.80 -19.02 -11.53
C SER A 479 12.19 -17.88 -10.70
N TRP A 480 12.97 -16.84 -10.39
CA TRP A 480 12.41 -15.62 -9.80
C TRP A 480 11.36 -14.98 -10.71
N ARG A 481 11.57 -15.02 -12.04
CA ARG A 481 10.60 -14.57 -13.04
C ARG A 481 9.27 -15.32 -12.90
N ASP A 482 9.32 -16.65 -12.79
CA ASP A 482 8.11 -17.48 -12.60
C ASP A 482 7.36 -17.11 -11.31
N LEU A 483 8.08 -16.83 -10.22
CA LEU A 483 7.47 -16.42 -8.96
C LEU A 483 6.82 -15.03 -9.06
N ALA A 484 7.44 -14.08 -9.77
CA ALA A 484 6.83 -12.78 -10.04
C ALA A 484 5.55 -12.86 -10.88
N HIS A 485 5.51 -13.74 -11.88
CA HIS A 485 4.28 -14.00 -12.65
C HIS A 485 3.19 -14.64 -11.78
N ARG A 486 3.54 -15.59 -10.90
CA ARG A 486 2.58 -16.16 -9.93
C ARG A 486 2.02 -15.12 -8.98
N ALA A 487 2.88 -14.26 -8.42
CA ALA A 487 2.46 -13.16 -7.55
C ALA A 487 1.53 -12.19 -8.28
N PHE A 488 1.87 -11.80 -9.51
CA PHE A 488 1.03 -10.92 -10.33
C PHE A 488 -0.34 -11.54 -10.66
N GLU A 489 -0.38 -12.83 -10.98
CA GLU A 489 -1.65 -13.53 -11.22
C GLU A 489 -2.54 -13.52 -9.98
N GLU A 490 -1.96 -13.77 -8.80
CA GLU A 490 -2.71 -13.74 -7.55
C GLU A 490 -3.22 -12.33 -7.23
N GLU A 491 -2.39 -11.29 -7.38
CA GLU A 491 -2.82 -9.90 -7.22
C GLU A 491 -4.00 -9.55 -8.14
N ARG A 492 -3.92 -9.94 -9.41
CA ARG A 492 -4.98 -9.72 -10.40
C ARG A 492 -6.28 -10.43 -10.00
N SER A 493 -6.15 -11.67 -9.53
CA SER A 493 -7.27 -12.48 -9.08
C SER A 493 -7.93 -11.85 -7.83
N LEU A 494 -7.13 -11.35 -6.90
CA LEU A 494 -7.58 -10.74 -5.65
C LEU A 494 -8.29 -9.40 -5.85
N LEU A 495 -7.96 -8.63 -6.90
CA LEU A 495 -8.62 -7.35 -7.21
C LEU A 495 -10.15 -7.46 -7.35
N LYS A 496 -10.67 -8.62 -7.78
CA LYS A 496 -12.13 -8.87 -7.85
C LYS A 496 -12.80 -8.90 -6.48
N HIS A 497 -12.04 -9.24 -5.45
CA HIS A 497 -12.50 -9.45 -4.08
C HIS A 497 -11.99 -8.35 -3.12
N ARG A 498 -11.37 -7.29 -3.64
CA ARG A 498 -10.70 -6.24 -2.83
C ARG A 498 -11.62 -5.51 -1.85
N HIS A 499 -12.94 -5.57 -2.05
CA HIS A 499 -13.95 -4.99 -1.14
C HIS A 499 -14.48 -6.00 -0.11
N THR A 500 -14.05 -7.27 -0.13
CA THR A 500 -14.49 -8.24 0.87
C THR A 500 -13.87 -7.93 2.23
N PRO A 501 -14.66 -7.78 3.29
CA PRO A 501 -14.13 -7.60 4.63
C PRO A 501 -13.28 -8.79 5.10
N LEU A 502 -12.12 -8.51 5.71
CA LEU A 502 -11.27 -9.56 6.32
C LEU A 502 -12.04 -10.43 7.31
N ILE A 503 -12.91 -9.82 8.12
CA ILE A 503 -13.71 -10.55 9.12
C ILE A 503 -14.64 -11.57 8.48
N SER A 504 -15.20 -11.28 7.30
CA SER A 504 -16.02 -12.24 6.54
C SER A 504 -15.18 -13.44 6.07
N VAL A 505 -13.92 -13.21 5.70
CA VAL A 505 -12.98 -14.28 5.32
C VAL A 505 -12.64 -15.15 6.53
N GLN A 506 -12.32 -14.53 7.67
CA GLN A 506 -12.01 -15.25 8.92
C GLN A 506 -13.20 -16.10 9.39
N GLN A 507 -14.42 -15.54 9.36
CA GLN A 507 -15.64 -16.27 9.71
C GLN A 507 -15.87 -17.48 8.80
N ALA A 508 -15.58 -17.37 7.50
CA ALA A 508 -15.69 -18.46 6.55
C ALA A 508 -14.67 -19.60 6.81
N LEU A 509 -13.56 -19.31 7.48
CA LEU A 509 -12.43 -20.22 7.71
C LEU A 509 -12.31 -20.69 9.17
N GLY A 510 -13.25 -20.35 10.04
CA GLY A 510 -13.29 -20.86 11.43
C GLY A 510 -12.89 -19.87 12.52
N ASN A 511 -12.69 -18.59 12.20
CA ASN A 511 -12.31 -17.48 13.08
C ASN A 511 -10.88 -17.48 13.64
N ASP A 512 -10.02 -18.40 13.19
CA ASP A 512 -8.62 -18.37 13.58
C ASP A 512 -7.87 -17.20 12.91
N PRO A 513 -6.86 -16.58 13.57
CA PRO A 513 -5.98 -15.62 12.92
C PRO A 513 -5.28 -16.25 11.71
N LEU A 514 -5.43 -15.63 10.53
CA LEU A 514 -4.92 -16.18 9.27
C LEU A 514 -3.45 -15.80 9.02
N PHE A 515 -3.03 -14.63 9.51
CA PHE A 515 -1.69 -14.10 9.33
C PHE A 515 -1.40 -13.07 10.43
N ASP A 516 -0.12 -12.89 10.75
CA ASP A 516 0.38 -11.79 11.57
C ASP A 516 1.52 -11.01 10.91
N VAL A 517 1.89 -11.42 9.68
CA VAL A 517 2.78 -10.69 8.80
C VAL A 517 1.98 -10.06 7.66
N GLY A 518 2.25 -8.79 7.38
CA GLY A 518 1.63 -8.02 6.31
C GLY A 518 2.63 -7.51 5.28
N VAL A 519 2.14 -7.24 4.07
CA VAL A 519 2.87 -6.55 3.00
C VAL A 519 2.07 -5.36 2.48
N ASN A 520 2.77 -4.24 2.34
CA ASN A 520 2.26 -3.01 1.76
C ASN A 520 3.21 -2.51 0.67
N PHE A 521 2.67 -1.88 -0.37
CA PHE A 521 3.45 -1.27 -1.44
C PHE A 521 2.90 0.12 -1.74
N VAL A 522 3.72 1.15 -1.56
CA VAL A 522 3.32 2.55 -1.67
C VAL A 522 4.15 3.24 -2.75
N ARG A 523 3.50 4.02 -3.63
CA ARG A 523 4.18 5.01 -4.48
C ARG A 523 3.76 6.41 -4.07
N PHE A 524 4.73 7.25 -3.75
CA PHE A 524 4.50 8.63 -3.34
C PHE A 524 4.32 9.55 -4.55
N HIS A 525 3.14 9.51 -5.20
CA HIS A 525 2.82 10.44 -6.31
C HIS A 525 2.36 11.81 -5.81
N ALA A 526 1.39 11.86 -4.90
CA ALA A 526 0.68 13.10 -4.53
C ALA A 526 1.56 14.15 -3.82
N LEU A 527 2.46 13.72 -2.93
CA LEU A 527 3.36 14.65 -2.26
C LEU A 527 4.46 15.14 -3.22
N GLY A 528 4.96 14.27 -4.11
CA GLY A 528 5.92 14.63 -5.15
C GLY A 528 5.39 15.75 -6.05
N GLU A 529 4.15 15.63 -6.53
CA GLU A 529 3.53 16.67 -7.37
C GLU A 529 3.48 18.05 -6.70
N VAL A 530 3.21 18.12 -5.39
CA VAL A 530 3.20 19.39 -4.65
C VAL A 530 4.60 19.92 -4.39
N LEU A 531 5.56 19.04 -4.08
CA LEU A 531 6.97 19.43 -3.96
C LEU A 531 7.52 19.98 -5.29
N ASP A 532 7.11 19.38 -6.42
CA ASP A 532 7.50 19.79 -7.77
C ASP A 532 6.90 21.14 -8.19
N THR A 533 5.82 21.60 -7.54
CA THR A 533 5.26 22.95 -7.80
C THR A 533 6.14 24.08 -7.24
N GLY A 534 7.13 23.76 -6.39
CA GLY A 534 8.02 24.74 -5.74
C GLY A 534 7.33 25.60 -4.66
N VAL A 535 6.10 25.24 -4.26
CA VAL A 535 5.34 25.91 -3.20
C VAL A 535 5.96 25.67 -1.82
N VAL A 536 6.34 24.42 -1.56
CA VAL A 536 7.09 23.99 -0.38
C VAL A 536 8.11 22.95 -0.79
N GLU A 537 9.24 22.91 -0.09
CA GLU A 537 10.29 21.92 -0.23
C GLU A 537 10.39 21.13 1.08
N LEU A 538 10.25 19.81 1.01
CA LEU A 538 10.44 18.93 2.16
C LEU A 538 11.92 18.82 2.47
N LEU A 539 12.32 19.18 3.68
CA LEU A 539 13.72 19.18 4.10
C LEU A 539 14.07 17.95 4.93
N ASP A 540 13.18 17.56 5.84
CA ASP A 540 13.47 16.49 6.80
C ASP A 540 12.19 15.90 7.41
N HIS A 541 12.28 14.66 7.89
CA HIS A 541 11.24 14.01 8.69
C HIS A 541 11.65 13.96 10.15
N HIS A 542 10.73 14.29 11.05
CA HIS A 542 10.99 14.12 12.46
C HIS A 542 11.09 12.62 12.80
N PRO A 543 12.11 12.17 13.55
CA PRO A 543 12.37 10.74 13.81
C PRO A 543 11.29 10.05 14.63
N ALA A 544 10.53 10.82 15.42
CA ALA A 544 9.38 10.30 16.18
C ALA A 544 8.08 10.24 15.36
N SER A 545 8.12 10.50 14.05
CA SER A 545 6.95 10.29 13.19
C SER A 545 6.55 8.81 13.21
N ALA A 546 5.27 8.53 13.42
CA ALA A 546 4.79 7.17 13.62
C ALA A 546 3.43 6.94 12.93
N GLU A 547 3.38 5.83 12.19
CA GLU A 547 2.19 5.21 11.61
C GLU A 547 2.24 3.73 12.02
N ASP A 548 1.84 3.46 13.26
CA ASP A 548 2.02 2.16 13.91
C ASP A 548 0.77 1.28 13.76
N THR A 549 0.98 -0.01 13.50
CA THR A 549 -0.08 -1.02 13.31
C THR A 549 0.08 -2.17 14.31
N ASN A 550 -0.91 -3.06 14.38
CA ASN A 550 -0.94 -4.19 15.33
C ASN A 550 -0.28 -5.49 14.82
N TYR A 551 0.23 -5.52 13.60
CA TYR A 551 0.84 -6.72 12.99
C TYR A 551 2.21 -7.02 13.60
N ALA A 552 2.58 -8.30 13.66
CA ALA A 552 3.88 -8.73 14.20
C ALA A 552 5.03 -8.19 13.33
N VAL A 553 4.85 -8.25 12.01
CA VAL A 553 5.75 -7.66 11.02
C VAL A 553 4.91 -7.05 9.89
N MET A 554 5.24 -5.84 9.47
CA MET A 554 4.70 -5.19 8.29
C MET A 554 5.85 -4.81 7.36
N ALA A 555 5.95 -5.49 6.22
CA ALA A 555 6.90 -5.16 5.16
C ALA A 555 6.30 -4.08 4.27
N THR A 556 6.82 -2.86 4.34
CA THR A 556 6.36 -1.73 3.52
C THR A 556 7.39 -1.40 2.47
N TYR A 557 7.09 -1.73 1.22
CA TYR A 557 7.83 -1.27 0.06
C TYR A 557 7.40 0.14 -0.33
N SER A 558 8.36 0.97 -0.68
CA SER A 558 8.12 2.33 -1.15
C SER A 558 8.89 2.61 -2.45
N VAL A 559 8.34 3.47 -3.30
CA VAL A 559 9.09 4.05 -4.42
C VAL A 559 9.14 5.57 -4.23
N HIS A 560 10.34 6.10 -4.07
CA HIS A 560 10.58 7.53 -3.81
C HIS A 560 10.98 8.28 -5.09
N PRO A 561 10.29 9.37 -5.47
CA PRO A 561 10.78 10.33 -6.46
C PRO A 561 12.03 11.07 -5.95
N PRO A 562 12.93 11.56 -6.82
CA PRO A 562 12.94 11.44 -8.29
C PRO A 562 13.69 10.20 -8.81
N ALA A 563 14.42 9.49 -7.94
CA ALA A 563 15.28 8.37 -8.34
C ALA A 563 14.50 7.09 -8.68
N HIS A 564 13.20 7.04 -8.34
CA HIS A 564 12.35 5.85 -8.44
C HIS A 564 12.98 4.62 -7.79
N GLU A 565 13.73 4.86 -6.71
CA GLU A 565 14.41 3.81 -5.96
C GLU A 565 13.41 3.08 -5.05
N LEU A 566 13.52 1.76 -5.04
CA LEU A 566 12.75 0.85 -4.21
C LEU A 566 13.34 0.87 -2.79
N GLY A 567 12.57 1.39 -1.85
CA GLY A 567 12.82 1.26 -0.42
C GLY A 567 12.02 0.11 0.17
N LEU A 568 12.50 -0.43 1.30
CA LEU A 568 11.78 -1.40 2.11
C LEU A 568 12.07 -1.16 3.59
N ILE A 569 11.02 -1.00 4.38
CA ILE A 569 11.07 -0.92 5.84
C ILE A 569 10.27 -2.07 6.42
N LEU A 570 10.86 -2.77 7.38
CA LEU A 570 10.14 -3.74 8.22
C LEU A 570 9.77 -3.04 9.53
N ALA A 571 8.49 -2.79 9.74
CA ALA A 571 7.97 -2.42 11.06
C ALA A 571 7.58 -3.70 11.82
N TYR A 572 8.05 -3.88 13.05
CA TYR A 572 7.80 -5.10 13.82
C TYR A 572 7.49 -4.80 15.28
N ASP A 573 6.63 -5.63 15.87
CA ASP A 573 6.34 -5.55 17.30
C ASP A 573 7.49 -6.15 18.10
N GLY A 574 8.20 -5.30 18.84
CA GLY A 574 9.35 -5.69 19.64
C GLY A 574 9.03 -6.65 20.79
N ASP A 575 7.76 -6.82 21.15
CA ASP A 575 7.32 -7.83 22.12
C ASP A 575 7.04 -9.17 21.45
N ARG A 576 6.78 -9.23 20.14
CA ARG A 576 6.50 -10.48 19.38
C ARG A 576 7.63 -10.92 18.44
N VAL A 577 8.57 -10.04 18.15
CA VAL A 577 9.70 -10.32 17.25
C VAL A 577 10.96 -9.69 17.86
N SER A 578 11.96 -10.52 18.15
CA SER A 578 13.26 -10.06 18.64
C SER A 578 14.02 -9.26 17.58
N ASP A 579 14.90 -8.36 18.02
CA ASP A 579 15.73 -7.56 17.11
C ASP A 579 16.64 -8.43 16.24
N GLU A 580 17.16 -9.54 16.78
CA GLU A 580 17.94 -10.52 16.02
C GLU A 580 17.09 -11.12 14.90
N ARG A 581 15.85 -11.54 15.18
CA ARG A 581 14.96 -12.11 14.16
C ARG A 581 14.54 -11.07 13.12
N ALA A 582 14.28 -9.83 13.53
CA ALA A 582 13.98 -8.75 12.59
C ALA A 582 15.17 -8.43 11.68
N ALA A 583 16.40 -8.44 12.20
CA ALA A 583 17.61 -8.28 11.42
C ALA A 583 17.84 -9.45 10.43
N ASP A 584 17.56 -10.69 10.84
CA ASP A 584 17.61 -11.84 9.95
C ASP A 584 16.63 -11.68 8.77
N LEU A 585 15.38 -11.28 9.06
CA LEU A 585 14.39 -11.02 8.01
C LEU A 585 14.88 -9.93 7.07
N ALA A 586 15.38 -8.81 7.60
CA ALA A 586 15.89 -7.70 6.79
C ALA A 586 17.00 -8.17 5.82
N GLU A 587 17.93 -8.99 6.30
CA GLU A 587 18.99 -9.56 5.46
C GLU A 587 18.41 -10.56 4.43
N MET A 588 17.43 -11.39 4.80
CA MET A 588 16.75 -12.29 3.86
C MET A 588 16.07 -11.51 2.72
N TYR A 589 15.36 -10.41 3.02
CA TYR A 589 14.77 -9.53 2.01
C TYR A 589 15.82 -8.91 1.10
N GLY A 590 16.88 -8.34 1.67
CA GLY A 590 17.98 -7.73 0.91
C GLY A 590 18.65 -8.74 -0.02
N GLN A 591 18.95 -9.95 0.46
CA GLN A 591 19.52 -11.02 -0.36
C GLN A 591 18.57 -11.47 -1.47
N ALA A 592 17.28 -11.64 -1.18
CA ALA A 592 16.30 -12.05 -2.18
C ALA A 592 16.19 -11.01 -3.31
N LEU A 593 16.12 -9.71 -2.98
CA LEU A 593 16.09 -8.63 -3.95
C LEU A 593 17.36 -8.60 -4.82
N ARG A 594 18.54 -8.69 -4.21
CA ARG A 594 19.82 -8.70 -4.94
C ARG A 594 19.94 -9.92 -5.87
N ARG A 595 19.53 -11.11 -5.42
CA ARG A 595 19.55 -12.34 -6.24
C ARG A 595 18.58 -12.26 -7.41
N PHE A 596 17.37 -11.76 -7.17
CA PHE A 596 16.39 -11.55 -8.23
C PHE A 596 16.90 -10.54 -9.27
N ALA A 597 17.46 -9.41 -8.84
CA ALA A 597 18.03 -8.41 -9.73
C ALA A 597 19.23 -8.93 -10.55
N ALA A 598 20.02 -9.84 -9.98
CA ALA A 598 21.21 -10.38 -10.62
C ALA A 598 20.89 -11.39 -11.72
N ASP A 599 19.95 -12.29 -11.48
CA ASP A 599 19.54 -13.32 -12.45
C ASP A 599 18.08 -13.73 -12.21
N ALA A 600 17.17 -13.19 -13.01
CA ALA A 600 15.74 -13.46 -12.92
C ALA A 600 15.36 -14.89 -13.36
N ASP A 601 16.21 -15.54 -14.17
CA ASP A 601 15.96 -16.88 -14.70
C ASP A 601 16.57 -17.98 -13.82
N ALA A 602 17.42 -17.60 -12.85
CA ALA A 602 17.90 -18.49 -11.81
C ALA A 602 16.75 -19.01 -10.94
N ALA A 603 16.85 -20.28 -10.54
CA ALA A 603 15.93 -20.88 -9.58
C ALA A 603 15.97 -20.12 -8.25
N HIS A 604 14.81 -19.64 -7.78
CA HIS A 604 14.75 -18.80 -6.57
C HIS A 604 15.08 -19.59 -5.28
N ASP A 605 15.02 -20.92 -5.33
CA ASP A 605 15.29 -21.86 -4.25
C ASP A 605 16.69 -22.50 -4.35
N ALA A 606 17.53 -22.05 -5.28
CA ALA A 606 18.88 -22.60 -5.48
C ALA A 606 19.80 -22.45 -4.25
N ALA A 607 19.52 -21.48 -3.38
CA ALA A 607 20.28 -21.23 -2.16
C ALA A 607 19.39 -20.65 -1.07
N SER A 608 19.68 -20.97 0.19
CA SER A 608 19.00 -20.38 1.35
C SER A 608 19.22 -18.87 1.39
N LEU A 609 18.19 -18.14 1.83
CA LEU A 609 18.21 -16.71 2.15
C LEU A 609 18.65 -16.45 3.59
N LEU A 610 18.72 -17.48 4.44
CA LEU A 610 19.16 -17.31 5.83
C LEU A 610 20.57 -16.68 5.85
N PRO A 611 20.81 -15.72 6.76
CA PRO A 611 22.10 -15.04 6.87
C PRO A 611 23.18 -15.91 7.55
N TYR A 612 22.99 -17.22 7.57
CA TYR A 612 23.81 -18.18 8.29
C TYR A 612 24.45 -19.15 7.31
N ASP A 613 25.75 -19.39 7.49
CA ASP A 613 26.39 -20.53 6.85
C ASP A 613 25.84 -21.86 7.41
N ALA A 614 26.10 -22.96 6.69
CA ALA A 614 25.60 -24.28 7.07
C ALA A 614 26.02 -24.70 8.49
N ASP A 615 27.22 -24.31 8.93
CA ASP A 615 27.74 -24.65 10.25
C ASP A 615 27.04 -23.84 11.36
N ALA A 616 26.75 -22.56 11.12
CA ALA A 616 26.01 -21.68 12.02
C ALA A 616 24.54 -22.09 12.10
N ALA A 617 23.93 -22.47 10.98
CA ALA A 617 22.60 -23.04 10.94
C ALA A 617 22.52 -24.36 11.72
N ALA A 618 23.50 -25.26 11.54
CA ALA A 618 23.57 -26.52 12.28
C ALA A 618 23.69 -26.28 13.79
N ARG A 619 24.57 -25.38 14.23
CA ARG A 619 24.70 -24.99 15.65
C ARG A 619 23.42 -24.39 16.25
N ARG A 620 22.64 -23.66 15.45
CA ARG A 620 21.36 -23.10 15.89
C ARG A 620 20.26 -24.17 15.94
N ALA A 621 20.29 -25.14 15.02
CA ALA A 621 19.35 -26.26 14.98
C ALA A 621 19.62 -27.31 16.08
N GLU A 622 20.88 -27.42 16.53
CA GLU A 622 21.27 -28.13 17.76
C GLU A 622 20.75 -27.36 18.98
N GLY A 623 19.43 -27.38 19.20
CA GLY A 623 18.80 -26.82 20.39
C GLY A 623 19.34 -27.43 21.68
N GLY A 624 18.87 -26.93 22.83
CA GLY A 624 19.26 -27.48 24.13
C GLY A 624 18.94 -28.97 24.25
N THR A 625 19.85 -29.75 24.82
CA THR A 625 19.57 -31.15 25.17
C THR A 625 18.44 -31.17 26.20
N LEU A 626 17.28 -31.70 25.83
CA LEU A 626 16.20 -31.95 26.78
C LEU A 626 16.53 -33.24 27.54
N ASP A 627 16.59 -33.17 28.87
CA ASP A 627 16.58 -34.36 29.73
C ASP A 627 15.20 -35.02 29.60
N VAL A 628 15.06 -35.92 28.61
CA VAL A 628 13.84 -36.70 28.44
C VAL A 628 13.79 -37.74 29.54
N PRO A 629 12.71 -37.79 30.36
CA PRO A 629 12.58 -38.80 31.40
C PRO A 629 12.74 -40.21 30.83
N ALA A 630 13.56 -41.04 31.46
CA ALA A 630 13.66 -42.44 31.11
C ALA A 630 12.36 -43.15 31.52
N GLY A 631 11.46 -43.40 30.56
CA GLY A 631 10.23 -44.14 30.79
C GLY A 631 9.17 -43.87 29.73
N THR A 632 8.05 -44.57 29.85
CA THR A 632 6.88 -44.41 28.99
C THR A 632 5.88 -43.43 29.59
N LEU A 633 4.96 -42.91 28.76
CA LEU A 633 3.89 -42.02 29.24
C LEU A 633 3.02 -42.70 30.32
N ASP A 634 2.77 -44.02 30.20
CA ASP A 634 2.02 -44.77 31.22
C ASP A 634 2.76 -44.82 32.56
N GLN A 635 4.08 -44.95 32.55
CA GLN A 635 4.90 -44.94 33.76
C GLN A 635 4.87 -43.56 34.41
N ALA A 636 4.92 -42.49 33.62
CA ALA A 636 4.79 -41.12 34.14
C ALA A 636 3.41 -40.89 34.78
N VAL A 637 2.33 -41.29 34.11
CA VAL A 637 0.96 -41.15 34.63
C VAL A 637 0.75 -42.01 35.88
N THR A 638 1.32 -43.21 35.91
CA THR A 638 1.23 -44.12 37.06
C THR A 638 2.03 -43.61 38.25
N ALA A 639 3.21 -43.02 38.02
CA ALA A 639 3.99 -42.37 39.07
C ALA A 639 3.23 -41.19 39.71
N VAL A 640 2.55 -40.37 38.90
CA VAL A 640 1.69 -39.28 39.39
C VAL A 640 0.48 -39.84 40.13
N ALA A 641 -0.16 -40.89 39.64
CA ALA A 641 -1.28 -41.54 40.31
C ALA A 641 -0.90 -42.16 41.65
N ALA A 642 0.30 -42.72 41.77
CA ALA A 642 0.84 -43.23 43.03
C ALA A 642 1.15 -42.09 44.02
N ALA A 643 1.75 -40.99 43.55
CA ALA A 643 2.13 -39.86 44.39
C ALA A 643 0.94 -38.96 44.79
N ARG A 644 -0.05 -38.80 43.92
CA ARG A 644 -1.19 -37.89 44.08
C ARG A 644 -2.50 -38.52 43.60
N PRO A 645 -2.94 -39.63 44.21
CA PRO A 645 -4.07 -40.41 43.69
C PRO A 645 -5.41 -39.66 43.66
N GLY A 646 -5.63 -38.72 44.60
CA GLY A 646 -6.84 -37.92 44.66
C GLY A 646 -6.79 -36.61 43.86
N ALA A 647 -5.67 -36.31 43.18
CA ALA A 647 -5.59 -35.15 42.32
C ALA A 647 -6.43 -35.37 41.06
N VAL A 648 -7.06 -34.29 40.58
CA VAL A 648 -7.82 -34.31 39.33
C VAL A 648 -6.87 -34.54 38.16
N ALA A 649 -7.15 -35.56 37.35
CA ALA A 649 -6.39 -35.90 36.15
C ALA A 649 -7.09 -35.39 34.89
N VAL A 650 -8.42 -35.55 34.82
CA VAL A 650 -9.23 -35.18 33.65
C VAL A 650 -10.52 -34.52 34.12
N THR A 651 -10.89 -33.41 33.49
CA THR A 651 -12.17 -32.74 33.67
C THR A 651 -12.85 -32.60 32.32
N GLY A 652 -14.14 -32.95 32.24
CA GLY A 652 -14.91 -32.80 31.02
C GLY A 652 -16.41 -32.81 31.26
N PRO A 653 -17.21 -32.80 30.19
CA PRO A 653 -18.68 -32.75 30.28
C PRO A 653 -19.30 -33.89 31.10
N GLY A 654 -18.62 -35.04 31.16
CA GLY A 654 -19.04 -36.22 31.94
C GLY A 654 -18.58 -36.23 33.41
N GLY A 655 -18.03 -35.12 33.91
CA GLY A 655 -17.51 -34.99 35.27
C GLY A 655 -15.99 -35.05 35.35
N THR A 656 -15.50 -35.27 36.57
CA THR A 656 -14.08 -35.20 36.91
C THR A 656 -13.56 -36.58 37.29
N LEU A 657 -12.38 -36.95 36.78
CA LEU A 657 -11.66 -38.16 37.17
C LEU A 657 -10.38 -37.80 37.90
N THR A 658 -10.15 -38.47 39.02
CA THR A 658 -8.86 -38.44 39.71
C THR A 658 -7.84 -39.33 39.00
N TYR A 659 -6.54 -39.11 39.26
CA TYR A 659 -5.49 -39.95 38.69
C TYR A 659 -5.66 -41.42 39.06
N ARG A 660 -6.16 -41.73 40.26
CA ARG A 660 -6.51 -43.11 40.66
C ARG A 660 -7.57 -43.70 39.73
N GLU A 661 -8.72 -43.03 39.62
CA GLU A 661 -9.85 -43.52 38.81
C GLU A 661 -9.48 -43.66 37.34
N LEU A 662 -8.65 -42.75 36.81
CA LEU A 662 -8.13 -42.83 35.45
C LEU A 662 -7.29 -44.12 35.25
N THR A 663 -6.32 -44.36 36.13
CA THR A 663 -5.45 -45.55 36.03
C THR A 663 -6.21 -46.87 36.22
N GLU A 664 -7.18 -46.92 37.14
CA GLU A 664 -8.02 -48.12 37.36
C GLU A 664 -8.88 -48.44 36.12
N ARG A 665 -9.50 -47.42 35.52
CA ARG A 665 -10.28 -47.59 34.28
C ARG A 665 -9.41 -48.00 33.10
N ALA A 666 -8.23 -47.40 32.96
CA ALA A 666 -7.28 -47.76 31.92
C ALA A 666 -6.80 -49.21 32.07
N ALA A 667 -6.49 -49.66 33.29
CA ALA A 667 -6.09 -51.04 33.57
C ALA A 667 -7.21 -52.05 33.27
N ALA A 668 -8.45 -51.73 33.63
CA ALA A 668 -9.61 -52.56 33.32
C ALA A 668 -9.82 -52.67 31.80
N ALA A 669 -9.72 -51.56 31.06
CA ALA A 669 -9.83 -51.55 29.61
C ALA A 669 -8.68 -52.32 28.93
N ALA A 670 -7.44 -52.14 29.39
CA ALA A 670 -6.27 -52.85 28.88
C ALA A 670 -6.38 -54.37 29.08
N THR A 671 -6.88 -54.80 30.24
CA THR A 671 -7.15 -56.23 30.52
C THR A 671 -8.20 -56.80 29.57
N GLY A 672 -9.24 -56.02 29.25
CA GLY A 672 -10.27 -56.41 28.29
C GLY A 672 -9.82 -56.42 26.83
N LEU A 673 -8.82 -55.61 26.46
CA LEU A 673 -8.22 -55.59 25.11
C LEU A 673 -7.16 -56.68 24.90
N ALA A 674 -6.55 -57.15 26.00
CA ALA A 674 -5.53 -58.20 25.96
C ALA A 674 -6.10 -59.64 26.03
N ALA A 675 -7.39 -59.78 26.39
CA ALA A 675 -8.14 -61.03 26.38
C ALA A 675 -8.86 -61.23 25.04
#